data_AF-A0A3E2CEZ1-F1
#
_entry.id   AF-A0A3E2CEZ1-F1
#
_cell.length_a   1.000
_cell.length_b   1.000
_cell.length_c   1.000
_cell.angle_alpha   90.00
_cell.angle_beta   90.00
_cell.angle_gamma   90.00
#
_symmetry.space_group_name_H-M   'P 1'
#
loop_
_entity.id
_entity.type
_entity.pdbx_description
1 polymer ?
#
loop_
_entity_poly.entity_id
_entity_poly.type
_entity_poly.pdbx_seq_one_letter_code
_entity_poly.pdbx_strand_id
1 'polypeptide(L)'
;SRIVPDALVGPAWPTIYSALGSVMVDGYPIIEGLLNAVHLDHLVELDVDAEDFKKYVDKRINLLGWAEPYAESASGRVVTIHVVHTAADGTRLAHETERFAIRGRSFSNALPAPAAQYGEAAGLHGYEIEDTPRRALRRVVVRAPHDMTAFARTSGDFNPIHTSKRGAAISGLSAPLVHGMWLSATAQHVAQAVDEKGARYELIGWSYNMYGMVQLDDEVEITVERVGKVRRGGLALEVTCRVDGQIVSKASALTRAPRAAFVYPGQGIQKQGMSLDERAKSPAVRDTWERADKLTREKLGFSILAVVRDNPKELTAHGVTYHHPEGLLNLTQFTQVALATVAFAQTARLREAGCDIWPAYFAGHSLGEYNALSSFAQIIPLETVLELVFHRGSTMHHLIERDAQGRSNYRMGALRPNQFGVSDEGVNAYVDGISKATGEFLQIVNYNLAGQQYAIAGTIKGLKALAADASKRAKEYGGKPPFMFVPGIDVPFHSRILRKGVPEFRDKLDSLLPKHIDYSVLVDRYIPNLVACPFELTREFAQKILDVVPSERIEAALEDETTWKSYAEDEQKLGRLLLTELLSWQFASPVRWIETQALMFADRARGGLGVEEYVEVGLGNAPTLANLGAKTLALPEFSGEKVTVYNVGRDEGRVYMTDTDSLVPEVFTEEDSQEASSIADATAAPAAPAANVVSAAPAASASAANAAASGPVADLPFKASDAISMLIAYSAKIRLDQIGDTDTTDTLTNGVSSRRNQLLMDISSELGVASVDGAAEAPMSALKKLVDSVAPRYKAFGAVLSDIVRERLRALFGAAGVKPAQIDKRISEVWQLGEGWRAHVLAALVLQTREGASVRGENLAQLSTDPAKNTAAADALIDAAIAQVAQAHGVSVSQPGAAGGAGGAVVDSAALDAFAQQVVGADGVLAATAKFVLAKLGVEAPKAETESDENAAVVSAVEAELGADWPKQVAPRFDERKAILFDDRWASAREDVARLYYKYAGKNVDIQVNEVSEILNDFGSFLGAGEAVASEAEWFASLSKSRELNNLATIFNDIAHDSRTKLAQNNADTAQATRFAGEVAVVTGVAPNSIAARVVTGLLKGGATVIATSHSFKPSVKSWAKKAYRENAQMGAKLWLVPANLSSYRDVDALVKWVGTVSKKVSGATTTILKPAYEPSMFFPFAAPPVHGTLADSGSL
;
A
#
# COMPACT_ATOMS: atom_id res chain seq x y z
N SER A 1 10.16 42.52 -6.94
CA SER A 1 8.95 42.35 -6.11
C SER A 1 8.00 41.41 -6.84
N ARG A 2 7.48 40.38 -6.17
CA ARG A 2 6.37 39.57 -6.70
C ARG A 2 5.12 39.99 -5.92
N ILE A 3 4.06 40.35 -6.63
CA ILE A 3 2.79 40.75 -6.02
C ILE A 3 2.18 39.49 -5.40
N VAL A 4 1.79 39.55 -4.13
CA VAL A 4 1.03 38.48 -3.45
C VAL A 4 -0.46 38.68 -3.75
N PRO A 5 -1.29 37.62 -3.87
CA PRO A 5 -2.73 37.76 -4.13
C PRO A 5 -3.43 38.73 -3.18
N ASP A 6 -3.07 38.73 -1.88
CA ASP A 6 -3.63 39.63 -0.87
C ASP A 6 -3.33 41.11 -1.15
N ALA A 7 -2.44 41.46 -2.08
CA ALA A 7 -2.23 42.84 -2.48
C ALA A 7 -3.44 43.42 -3.25
N LEU A 8 -4.34 42.57 -3.75
CA LEU A 8 -5.53 42.97 -4.51
C LEU A 8 -6.62 43.57 -3.63
N VAL A 9 -6.71 43.18 -2.36
CA VAL A 9 -7.73 43.68 -1.40
C VAL A 9 -7.61 45.19 -1.17
N GLY A 10 -6.37 45.73 -1.17
CA GLY A 10 -6.13 47.13 -0.85
C GLY A 10 -6.87 48.09 -1.81
N PRO A 11 -6.63 47.99 -3.13
CA PRO A 11 -7.42 48.72 -4.12
C PRO A 11 -8.92 48.40 -4.11
N ALA A 12 -9.32 47.19 -3.68
CA ALA A 12 -10.71 46.75 -3.63
C ALA A 12 -11.50 47.25 -2.41
N TRP A 13 -10.82 47.68 -1.35
CA TRP A 13 -11.42 48.06 -0.07
C TRP A 13 -12.59 49.06 -0.17
N PRO A 14 -12.52 50.15 -0.97
CA PRO A 14 -13.65 51.07 -1.12
C PRO A 14 -14.87 50.43 -1.79
N THR A 15 -14.65 49.50 -2.72
CA THR A 15 -15.71 48.74 -3.40
C THR A 15 -16.38 47.78 -2.43
N ILE A 16 -15.59 47.07 -1.60
CA ILE A 16 -16.07 46.15 -0.57
C ILE A 16 -17.00 46.89 0.42
N TYR A 17 -16.55 48.02 0.98
CA TYR A 17 -17.38 48.79 1.93
C TYR A 17 -18.62 49.41 1.29
N SER A 18 -18.53 49.82 0.02
CA SER A 18 -19.69 50.32 -0.72
C SER A 18 -20.74 49.23 -0.92
N ALA A 19 -20.31 48.00 -1.23
CA ALA A 19 -21.20 46.84 -1.34
C ALA A 19 -21.82 46.48 0.02
N LEU A 20 -21.02 46.44 1.10
CA LEU A 20 -21.51 46.21 2.46
C LEU A 20 -22.61 47.22 2.86
N GLY A 21 -22.39 48.50 2.57
CA GLY A 21 -23.33 49.57 2.88
C GLY A 21 -24.64 49.52 2.08
N SER A 22 -24.70 48.71 1.01
CA SER A 22 -25.91 48.54 0.20
C SER A 22 -26.91 47.55 0.79
N VAL A 23 -26.48 46.73 1.76
CA VAL A 23 -27.35 45.72 2.39
C VAL A 23 -28.26 46.38 3.43
N MET A 24 -29.56 46.09 3.35
CA MET A 24 -30.59 46.71 4.18
C MET A 24 -31.24 45.69 5.14
N VAL A 25 -31.47 46.10 6.37
CA VAL A 25 -32.27 45.41 7.39
C VAL A 25 -33.44 46.30 7.75
N ASP A 26 -34.67 45.82 7.55
CA ASP A 26 -35.91 46.54 7.90
C ASP A 26 -35.96 48.00 7.40
N GLY A 27 -35.37 48.26 6.22
CA GLY A 27 -35.33 49.60 5.61
C GLY A 27 -34.19 50.50 6.10
N TYR A 28 -33.28 50.02 6.95
CA TYR A 28 -32.05 50.70 7.37
C TYR A 28 -30.81 49.99 6.83
N PRO A 29 -29.70 50.69 6.53
CA PRO A 29 -28.44 50.03 6.20
C PRO A 29 -28.01 49.10 7.33
N ILE A 30 -27.49 47.91 6.97
CA ILE A 30 -27.08 46.87 7.94
C ILE A 30 -25.97 47.33 8.90
N ILE A 31 -25.29 48.42 8.55
CA ILE A 31 -24.27 49.08 9.34
C ILE A 31 -24.93 49.83 10.52
N GLU A 32 -25.46 49.09 11.49
CA GLU A 32 -25.99 49.65 12.75
C GLU A 32 -24.87 50.02 13.75
N GLY A 33 -23.61 49.75 13.40
CA GLY A 33 -22.41 50.15 14.13
C GLY A 33 -21.14 49.65 13.44
N LEU A 34 -20.51 50.49 12.60
CA LEU A 34 -19.29 50.15 11.84
C LEU A 34 -18.15 49.62 12.73
N LEU A 35 -18.13 50.07 13.99
CA LEU A 35 -17.16 49.70 15.02
C LEU A 35 -17.34 48.27 15.59
N ASN A 36 -18.47 47.61 15.28
CA ASN A 36 -18.81 46.25 15.71
C ASN A 36 -18.77 45.23 14.56
N ALA A 37 -18.34 45.64 13.36
CA ALA A 37 -18.12 44.73 12.25
C ALA A 37 -16.87 43.89 12.51
N VAL A 38 -16.97 42.57 12.31
CA VAL A 38 -15.87 41.62 12.41
C VAL A 38 -15.67 40.99 11.04
N HIS A 39 -14.44 41.06 10.52
CA HIS A 39 -14.05 40.33 9.31
C HIS A 39 -13.90 38.85 9.69
N LEU A 40 -14.74 37.98 9.12
CA LEU A 40 -14.71 36.54 9.39
C LEU A 40 -13.70 35.84 8.48
N ASP A 41 -13.90 36.00 7.17
CA ASP A 41 -13.19 35.25 6.15
C ASP A 41 -12.79 36.17 4.99
N HIS A 42 -11.59 35.95 4.46
CA HIS A 42 -11.06 36.57 3.25
C HIS A 42 -10.65 35.47 2.26
N LEU A 43 -11.23 35.50 1.06
CA LEU A 43 -10.96 34.53 0.01
C LEU A 43 -10.49 35.25 -1.24
N VAL A 44 -9.44 34.75 -1.88
CA VAL A 44 -8.96 35.24 -3.17
C VAL A 44 -8.52 34.07 -4.06
N GLU A 45 -8.98 34.09 -5.31
CA GLU A 45 -8.54 33.20 -6.37
C GLU A 45 -7.98 34.00 -7.55
N LEU A 46 -6.92 33.46 -8.15
CA LEU A 46 -6.26 34.06 -9.31
C LEU A 46 -6.61 33.30 -10.59
N ASP A 47 -7.05 34.04 -11.59
CA ASP A 47 -7.37 33.52 -12.93
C ASP A 47 -6.16 33.46 -13.85
N VAL A 48 -5.11 34.22 -13.52
CA VAL A 48 -3.87 34.34 -14.30
C VAL A 48 -2.67 33.93 -13.43
N ASP A 49 -1.60 33.47 -14.07
CA ASP A 49 -0.37 33.12 -13.34
C ASP A 49 0.46 34.35 -12.96
N ALA A 50 1.48 34.16 -12.11
CA ALA A 50 2.31 35.25 -11.63
C ALA A 50 3.17 35.93 -12.73
N GLU A 51 3.43 35.28 -13.87
CA GLU A 51 4.13 35.90 -15.01
C GLU A 51 3.17 36.76 -15.84
N ASP A 52 1.95 36.29 -16.09
CA ASP A 52 0.89 37.02 -16.76
C ASP A 52 0.42 38.20 -15.92
N PHE A 53 0.31 38.02 -14.61
CA PHE A 53 -0.03 39.09 -13.67
C PHE A 53 0.97 40.25 -13.77
N LYS A 54 2.25 39.98 -14.07
CA LYS A 54 3.25 41.04 -14.24
C LYS A 54 2.98 41.95 -15.44
N LYS A 55 2.30 41.45 -16.48
CA LYS A 55 1.94 42.26 -17.66
C LYS A 55 0.99 43.41 -17.30
N TYR A 56 0.30 43.27 -16.17
CA TYR A 56 -0.69 44.22 -15.66
C TYR A 56 -0.16 45.11 -14.52
N VAL A 57 1.12 45.02 -14.15
CA VAL A 57 1.73 46.00 -13.21
C VAL A 57 1.71 47.40 -13.84
N ASP A 58 1.44 48.41 -13.00
CA ASP A 58 1.27 49.82 -13.39
C ASP A 58 0.15 50.07 -14.42
N LYS A 59 -0.76 49.10 -14.60
CA LYS A 59 -1.97 49.23 -15.42
C LYS A 59 -3.19 49.48 -14.55
N ARG A 60 -4.20 50.12 -15.15
CA ARG A 60 -5.50 50.31 -14.52
C ARG A 60 -6.27 48.99 -14.50
N ILE A 61 -6.80 48.63 -13.34
CA ILE A 61 -7.77 47.55 -13.15
C ILE A 61 -9.17 48.13 -12.89
N ASN A 62 -10.19 47.40 -13.32
CA ASN A 62 -11.59 47.69 -13.05
C ASN A 62 -12.11 46.70 -12.00
N LEU A 63 -12.97 47.19 -11.10
CA LEU A 63 -13.52 46.41 -9.99
C LEU A 63 -15.04 46.42 -10.09
N LEU A 64 -15.65 45.24 -10.00
CA LEU A 64 -17.09 45.06 -9.87
C LEU A 64 -17.35 44.36 -8.54
N GLY A 65 -18.09 45.01 -7.63
CA GLY A 65 -18.44 44.41 -6.33
C GLY A 65 -19.94 44.39 -6.08
N TRP A 66 -20.41 43.34 -5.41
CA TRP A 66 -21.79 43.20 -4.96
C TRP A 66 -21.87 42.43 -3.64
N ALA A 67 -22.97 42.59 -2.91
CA ALA A 67 -23.21 41.87 -1.67
C ALA A 67 -24.41 40.93 -1.80
N GLU A 68 -24.32 39.77 -1.16
CA GLU A 68 -25.43 38.85 -0.97
C GLU A 68 -26.38 39.38 0.13
N PRO A 69 -27.65 38.90 0.17
CA PRO A 69 -28.50 39.09 1.33
C PRO A 69 -27.83 38.57 2.61
N TYR A 70 -28.02 39.28 3.72
CA TYR A 70 -27.43 38.88 5.00
C TYR A 70 -28.04 37.57 5.52
N ALA A 71 -27.23 36.80 6.25
CA ALA A 71 -27.65 35.59 6.96
C ALA A 71 -27.51 35.76 8.48
N GLU A 72 -28.51 35.32 9.25
CA GLU A 72 -28.47 35.35 10.71
C GLU A 72 -27.64 34.20 11.28
N SER A 73 -26.75 34.50 12.24
CA SER A 73 -25.91 33.50 12.91
C SER A 73 -25.67 33.84 14.38
N ALA A 74 -25.09 32.88 15.11
CA ALA A 74 -24.60 33.05 16.47
C ALA A 74 -23.50 34.12 16.57
N SER A 75 -22.80 34.43 15.46
CA SER A 75 -21.76 35.47 15.40
C SER A 75 -22.30 36.85 15.01
N GLY A 76 -23.60 36.97 14.71
CA GLY A 76 -24.25 38.18 14.20
C GLY A 76 -24.78 38.00 12.79
N ARG A 77 -25.13 39.12 12.13
CA ARG A 77 -25.56 39.11 10.72
C ARG A 77 -24.35 39.01 9.82
N VAL A 78 -24.27 37.93 9.05
CA VAL A 78 -23.16 37.66 8.12
C VAL A 78 -23.52 38.20 6.75
N VAL A 79 -22.65 39.02 6.18
CA VAL A 79 -22.76 39.55 4.82
C VAL A 79 -21.60 39.01 4.01
N THR A 80 -21.91 38.35 2.90
CA THR A 80 -20.93 37.89 1.90
C THR A 80 -20.86 38.93 0.78
N ILE A 81 -19.66 39.34 0.42
CA ILE A 81 -19.37 40.34 -0.60
C ILE A 81 -18.44 39.70 -1.63
N HIS A 82 -18.73 39.92 -2.89
CA HIS A 82 -17.93 39.41 -4.01
C HIS A 82 -17.33 40.59 -4.77
N VAL A 83 -16.08 40.45 -5.21
CA VAL A 83 -15.36 41.45 -6.01
C VAL A 83 -14.62 40.77 -7.16
N VAL A 84 -14.88 41.22 -8.39
CA VAL A 84 -14.18 40.75 -9.60
C VAL A 84 -13.19 41.80 -10.06
N HIS A 85 -11.94 41.38 -10.28
CA HIS A 85 -10.86 42.20 -10.82
C HIS A 85 -10.71 41.95 -12.31
N THR A 86 -10.84 43.00 -13.13
CA THR A 86 -10.71 42.90 -14.60
C THR A 86 -9.69 43.91 -15.12
N ALA A 87 -8.77 43.47 -15.97
CA ALA A 87 -7.87 44.34 -16.70
C ALA A 87 -8.62 45.19 -17.75
N ALA A 88 -7.97 46.23 -18.26
CA ALA A 88 -8.58 47.14 -19.24
C ALA A 88 -8.90 46.47 -20.60
N ASP A 89 -8.24 45.36 -20.92
CA ASP A 89 -8.47 44.54 -22.12
C ASP A 89 -9.65 43.55 -21.95
N GLY A 90 -10.27 43.51 -20.77
CA GLY A 90 -11.37 42.60 -20.44
C GLY A 90 -10.93 41.29 -19.79
N THR A 91 -9.63 41.04 -19.63
CA THR A 91 -9.10 39.84 -18.97
C THR A 91 -9.47 39.86 -17.49
N ARG A 92 -10.12 38.79 -17.00
CA ARG A 92 -10.38 38.61 -15.56
C ARG A 92 -9.08 38.19 -14.88
N LEU A 93 -8.71 38.89 -13.80
CA LEU A 93 -7.44 38.70 -13.10
C LEU A 93 -7.62 37.89 -11.82
N ALA A 94 -8.68 38.17 -11.07
CA ALA A 94 -8.96 37.54 -9.78
C ALA A 94 -10.44 37.68 -9.41
N HIS A 95 -10.88 36.82 -8.50
CA HIS A 95 -12.16 36.94 -7.80
C HIS A 95 -11.90 36.86 -6.29
N GLU A 96 -12.49 37.78 -5.56
CA GLU A 96 -12.32 37.97 -4.12
C GLU A 96 -13.67 37.87 -3.43
N THR A 97 -13.74 37.13 -2.32
CA THR A 97 -14.94 37.01 -1.49
C THR A 97 -14.62 37.40 -0.05
N GLU A 98 -15.39 38.34 0.48
CA GLU A 98 -15.23 38.87 1.84
C GLU A 98 -16.47 38.62 2.68
N ARG A 99 -16.28 38.13 3.90
CA ARG A 99 -17.40 37.84 4.81
C ARG A 99 -17.27 38.64 6.09
N PHE A 100 -18.27 39.47 6.35
CA PHE A 100 -18.32 40.30 7.57
C PHE A 100 -19.48 39.87 8.48
N ALA A 101 -19.20 39.71 9.77
CA ALA A 101 -20.21 39.58 10.80
C ALA A 101 -20.47 40.94 11.47
N ILE A 102 -21.68 41.44 11.35
CA ILE A 102 -22.12 42.66 12.05
C ILE A 102 -22.68 42.24 13.42
N ARG A 103 -21.94 42.54 14.49
CA ARG A 103 -22.32 42.17 15.85
C ARG A 103 -23.41 43.11 16.40
N GLY A 104 -24.57 42.53 16.69
CA GLY A 104 -25.75 43.16 17.28
C GLY A 104 -26.52 42.15 18.14
N ARG A 105 -27.84 42.31 18.31
CA ARG A 105 -28.68 41.25 18.90
C ARG A 105 -28.71 40.06 17.94
N SER A 106 -28.12 38.93 18.34
CA SER A 106 -28.21 37.69 17.54
C SER A 106 -29.60 37.08 17.70
N PHE A 107 -30.23 36.72 16.57
CA PHE A 107 -31.53 36.07 16.54
C PHE A 107 -31.44 34.57 16.19
N SER A 108 -30.22 34.01 16.13
CA SER A 108 -29.95 32.63 15.74
C SER A 108 -28.81 32.02 16.55
N ASN A 109 -28.96 30.77 16.96
CA ASN A 109 -27.88 30.00 17.61
C ASN A 109 -27.04 29.18 16.62
N ALA A 110 -27.33 29.25 15.32
CA ALA A 110 -26.59 28.52 14.30
C ALA A 110 -25.23 29.18 14.03
N LEU A 111 -24.16 28.38 13.91
CA LEU A 111 -22.85 28.90 13.48
C LEU A 111 -22.95 29.45 12.04
N PRO A 112 -22.12 30.45 11.68
CA PRO A 112 -21.97 30.86 10.28
C PRO A 112 -21.66 29.66 9.39
N ALA A 113 -22.23 29.65 8.18
CA ALA A 113 -21.83 28.65 7.18
C ALA A 113 -20.31 28.73 6.96
N PRO A 114 -19.60 27.59 6.85
CA PRO A 114 -18.17 27.61 6.57
C PRO A 114 -17.91 28.24 5.19
N ALA A 115 -16.83 29.02 5.08
CA ALA A 115 -16.40 29.54 3.79
C ALA A 115 -15.89 28.40 2.89
N ALA A 116 -15.86 28.65 1.57
CA ALA A 116 -15.27 27.71 0.63
C ALA A 116 -13.79 27.44 0.98
N GLN A 117 -13.40 26.17 0.91
CA GLN A 117 -12.02 25.75 1.16
C GLN A 117 -11.19 26.05 -0.10
N TYR A 118 -10.13 26.84 0.05
CA TYR A 118 -9.22 27.29 -1.02
C TYR A 118 -9.77 28.32 -2.05
N GLY A 119 -10.68 29.19 -1.63
CA GLY A 119 -11.43 30.07 -2.52
C GLY A 119 -12.49 29.29 -3.31
N GLU A 120 -12.92 29.84 -4.44
CA GLU A 120 -13.72 29.08 -5.43
C GLU A 120 -12.84 28.43 -6.52
N ALA A 121 -11.51 28.52 -6.39
CA ALA A 121 -10.53 28.09 -7.39
C ALA A 121 -10.72 26.64 -7.86
N ALA A 122 -11.04 25.71 -6.95
CA ALA A 122 -11.25 24.30 -7.30
C ALA A 122 -12.44 24.11 -8.25
N GLY A 123 -13.56 24.77 -7.97
CA GLY A 123 -14.77 24.71 -8.80
C GLY A 123 -14.64 25.49 -10.11
N LEU A 124 -13.98 26.65 -10.06
CA LEU A 124 -13.82 27.55 -11.23
C LEU A 124 -12.83 27.01 -12.27
N HIS A 125 -11.72 26.41 -11.83
CA HIS A 125 -10.66 25.92 -12.72
C HIS A 125 -10.67 24.40 -12.91
N GLY A 126 -11.59 23.68 -12.26
CA GLY A 126 -11.71 22.23 -12.36
C GLY A 126 -10.54 21.48 -11.72
N TYR A 127 -9.99 21.99 -10.61
CA TYR A 127 -8.93 21.29 -9.88
C TYR A 127 -9.51 20.13 -9.07
N GLU A 128 -8.94 18.95 -9.26
CA GLU A 128 -9.20 17.77 -8.43
C GLU A 128 -8.19 17.72 -7.29
N ILE A 129 -8.68 17.67 -6.06
CA ILE A 129 -7.86 17.66 -4.85
C ILE A 129 -7.97 16.28 -4.19
N GLU A 130 -6.83 15.69 -3.87
CA GLU A 130 -6.75 14.43 -3.13
C GLU A 130 -6.01 14.67 -1.82
N ASP A 131 -6.56 14.16 -0.72
CA ASP A 131 -5.90 14.23 0.58
C ASP A 131 -4.61 13.41 0.58
N THR A 132 -3.60 13.92 1.27
CA THR A 132 -2.30 13.26 1.45
C THR A 132 -1.96 13.26 2.94
N PRO A 133 -1.06 12.36 3.40
CA PRO A 133 -0.50 12.49 4.72
C PRO A 133 0.05 13.90 4.96
N ARG A 134 -0.22 14.46 6.15
CA ARG A 134 0.25 15.80 6.50
C ARG A 134 1.77 15.85 6.51
N ARG A 135 2.32 16.95 5.99
CA ARG A 135 3.75 17.20 6.01
C ARG A 135 4.03 18.65 6.36
N ALA A 136 4.76 18.88 7.46
CA ALA A 136 5.21 20.21 7.84
C ALA A 136 6.28 20.71 6.87
N LEU A 137 5.98 21.80 6.17
CA LEU A 137 6.87 22.42 5.18
C LEU A 137 7.66 23.55 5.81
N ARG A 138 7.01 24.41 6.60
CA ARG A 138 7.64 25.59 7.22
C ARG A 138 7.02 25.93 8.57
N ARG A 139 7.83 26.52 9.46
CA ARG A 139 7.41 27.17 10.70
C ARG A 139 8.22 28.46 10.85
N VAL A 140 7.52 29.58 11.00
CA VAL A 140 8.14 30.91 11.12
C VAL A 140 7.46 31.65 12.26
N VAL A 141 8.23 32.31 13.11
CA VAL A 141 7.70 33.23 14.12
C VAL A 141 7.88 34.65 13.62
N VAL A 142 6.79 35.42 13.59
CA VAL A 142 6.77 36.82 13.16
C VAL A 142 6.20 37.67 14.29
N ARG A 143 6.88 38.75 14.64
CA ARG A 143 6.36 39.72 15.61
C ARG A 143 5.38 40.69 14.95
N ALA A 144 4.19 40.81 15.51
CA ALA A 144 3.19 41.76 15.07
C ALA A 144 3.69 43.22 15.22
N PRO A 145 3.33 44.15 14.32
CA PRO A 145 3.83 45.51 14.38
C PRO A 145 3.32 46.26 15.63
N HIS A 146 4.18 47.12 16.17
CA HIS A 146 3.85 47.99 17.30
C HIS A 146 2.81 49.08 16.95
N ASP A 147 2.61 49.38 15.67
CA ASP A 147 1.66 50.39 15.19
C ASP A 147 1.10 50.02 13.81
N MET A 148 -0.22 50.19 13.63
CA MET A 148 -0.93 49.82 12.39
C MET A 148 -1.03 50.95 11.35
N THR A 149 -0.50 52.15 11.61
CA THR A 149 -0.65 53.30 10.70
C THR A 149 -0.06 53.03 9.32
N ALA A 150 1.06 52.31 9.25
CA ALA A 150 1.71 51.97 7.98
C ALA A 150 0.83 51.03 7.14
N PHE A 151 0.25 50.00 7.76
CA PHE A 151 -0.64 49.08 7.07
C PHE A 151 -1.93 49.79 6.64
N ALA A 152 -2.56 50.56 7.52
CA ALA A 152 -3.78 51.34 7.21
C ALA A 152 -3.60 52.26 5.99
N ARG A 153 -2.44 52.94 5.88
CA ARG A 153 -2.12 53.78 4.71
C ARG A 153 -1.92 52.98 3.43
N THR A 154 -1.46 51.74 3.54
CA THR A 154 -1.15 50.87 2.40
C THR A 154 -2.38 50.12 1.91
N SER A 155 -3.17 49.57 2.82
CA SER A 155 -4.42 48.86 2.50
C SER A 155 -5.57 49.80 2.18
N GLY A 156 -5.54 51.04 2.70
CA GLY A 156 -6.69 51.94 2.64
C GLY A 156 -7.74 51.68 3.73
N ASP A 157 -7.50 50.72 4.63
CA ASP A 157 -8.36 50.47 5.78
C ASP A 157 -8.01 51.38 6.97
N PHE A 158 -8.76 52.48 7.07
CA PHE A 158 -8.64 53.46 8.14
C PHE A 158 -9.59 53.21 9.33
N ASN A 159 -10.06 51.97 9.54
CA ASN A 159 -10.92 51.65 10.67
C ASN A 159 -10.25 52.04 12.02
N PRO A 160 -10.86 52.93 12.84
CA PRO A 160 -10.24 53.46 14.05
C PRO A 160 -9.88 52.42 15.11
N ILE A 161 -10.45 51.20 15.05
CA ILE A 161 -10.13 50.13 16.01
C ILE A 161 -8.66 49.69 15.94
N HIS A 162 -7.98 49.94 14.81
CA HIS A 162 -6.58 49.54 14.60
C HIS A 162 -5.57 50.64 14.90
N THR A 163 -5.96 51.91 14.86
CA THR A 163 -5.04 53.06 14.95
C THR A 163 -5.33 54.00 16.12
N SER A 164 -6.56 54.04 16.62
CA SER A 164 -6.99 54.99 17.65
C SER A 164 -7.32 54.28 18.96
N LYS A 165 -6.61 54.61 20.04
CA LYS A 165 -6.94 54.13 21.39
C LYS A 165 -8.38 54.46 21.79
N ARG A 166 -8.88 55.63 21.39
CA ARG A 166 -10.28 56.03 21.64
C ARG A 166 -11.25 55.25 20.78
N GLY A 167 -10.90 54.98 19.52
CA GLY A 167 -11.70 54.18 18.60
C GLY A 167 -11.88 52.75 19.10
N ALA A 168 -10.77 52.10 19.48
CA ALA A 168 -10.76 50.78 20.08
C ALA A 168 -11.61 50.71 21.36
N ALA A 169 -11.47 51.69 22.26
CA ALA A 169 -12.26 51.75 23.50
C ALA A 169 -13.78 51.85 23.27
N ILE A 170 -14.23 52.53 22.20
CA ILE A 170 -15.66 52.60 21.86
C ILE A 170 -16.20 51.22 21.45
N SER A 171 -15.37 50.39 20.81
CA SER A 171 -15.70 48.99 20.46
C SER A 171 -15.52 47.99 21.62
N GLY A 172 -15.21 48.47 22.84
CA GLY A 172 -14.98 47.61 24.00
C GLY A 172 -13.60 46.96 24.07
N LEU A 173 -12.63 47.44 23.29
CA LEU A 173 -11.25 46.96 23.28
C LEU A 173 -10.36 47.82 24.19
N SER A 174 -9.40 47.22 24.89
CA SER A 174 -8.49 47.92 25.79
C SER A 174 -7.38 48.70 25.06
N ALA A 175 -7.02 48.27 23.85
CA ALA A 175 -6.01 48.86 22.99
C ALA A 175 -6.34 48.58 21.51
N PRO A 176 -5.71 49.31 20.56
CA PRO A 176 -5.80 48.97 19.15
C PRO A 176 -5.25 47.58 18.87
N LEU A 177 -5.86 46.87 17.92
CA LEU A 177 -5.49 45.51 17.52
C LEU A 177 -4.97 45.45 16.08
N VAL A 178 -4.24 44.39 15.76
CA VAL A 178 -3.64 44.16 14.44
C VAL A 178 -4.74 43.90 13.40
N HIS A 179 -4.61 44.47 12.20
CA HIS A 179 -5.52 44.16 11.09
C HIS A 179 -5.48 42.67 10.74
N GLY A 180 -6.64 42.02 10.64
CA GLY A 180 -6.72 40.63 10.18
C GLY A 180 -6.08 40.44 8.80
N MET A 181 -6.28 41.41 7.90
CA MET A 181 -5.65 41.43 6.58
C MET A 181 -4.12 41.59 6.61
N TRP A 182 -3.55 42.19 7.66
CA TRP A 182 -2.09 42.20 7.83
C TRP A 182 -1.60 40.78 8.12
N LEU A 183 -2.31 40.04 8.98
CA LEU A 183 -1.92 38.66 9.31
C LEU A 183 -2.19 37.71 8.14
N SER A 184 -3.27 37.88 7.38
CA SER A 184 -3.49 37.17 6.11
C SER A 184 -2.30 37.34 5.17
N ALA A 185 -1.94 38.59 4.87
CA ALA A 185 -0.83 38.88 3.94
C ALA A 185 0.51 38.35 4.46
N THR A 186 0.73 38.37 5.77
CA THR A 186 1.95 37.83 6.40
C THR A 186 1.99 36.30 6.29
N ALA A 187 0.88 35.62 6.60
CA ALA A 187 0.77 34.16 6.47
C ALA A 187 0.90 33.71 5.01
N GLN A 188 0.28 34.44 4.09
CA GLN A 188 0.37 34.20 2.65
C GLN A 188 1.81 34.42 2.15
N HIS A 189 2.52 35.42 2.69
CA HIS A 189 3.94 35.64 2.38
C HIS A 189 4.81 34.49 2.86
N VAL A 190 4.62 33.99 4.08
CA VAL A 190 5.35 32.82 4.60
C VAL A 190 5.12 31.58 3.73
N ALA A 191 3.88 31.37 3.29
CA ALA A 191 3.56 30.28 2.36
C ALA A 191 4.27 30.43 1.00
N GLN A 192 4.39 31.65 0.46
CA GLN A 192 4.95 31.88 -0.88
C GLN A 192 6.46 32.15 -0.93
N ALA A 193 7.10 32.43 0.21
CA ALA A 193 8.53 32.76 0.26
C ALA A 193 9.39 31.67 -0.40
N VAL A 194 10.55 32.05 -0.91
CA VAL A 194 11.55 31.07 -1.38
C VAL A 194 12.39 30.66 -0.16
N ASP A 195 12.46 29.37 0.15
CA ASP A 195 13.31 28.90 1.25
C ASP A 195 14.78 28.69 0.84
N GLU A 196 15.63 28.33 1.81
CA GLU A 196 17.07 28.11 1.58
C GLU A 196 17.38 27.02 0.54
N LYS A 197 16.50 26.01 0.48
CA LYS A 197 16.56 24.92 -0.51
C LYS A 197 15.97 25.33 -1.86
N GLY A 198 15.38 26.52 -1.94
CA GLY A 198 14.82 27.11 -3.15
C GLY A 198 13.39 26.67 -3.44
N ALA A 199 12.73 25.94 -2.53
CA ALA A 199 11.33 25.58 -2.74
C ALA A 199 10.46 26.83 -2.64
N ARG A 200 9.45 26.89 -3.50
CA ARG A 200 8.52 28.00 -3.63
C ARG A 200 7.14 27.48 -4.01
N TYR A 201 6.11 28.15 -3.52
CA TYR A 201 4.73 27.74 -3.75
C TYR A 201 3.98 28.93 -4.34
N GLU A 202 3.57 28.84 -5.60
CA GLU A 202 2.76 29.89 -6.23
C GLU A 202 1.29 29.63 -5.93
N LEU A 203 0.65 30.53 -5.17
CA LEU A 203 -0.74 30.35 -4.76
C LEU A 203 -1.69 30.79 -5.87
N ILE A 204 -2.74 29.98 -6.08
CA ILE A 204 -3.81 30.23 -7.05
C ILE A 204 -5.18 30.34 -6.39
N GLY A 205 -5.31 29.84 -5.16
CA GLY A 205 -6.50 29.99 -4.33
C GLY A 205 -6.08 30.11 -2.87
N TRP A 206 -6.75 30.99 -2.14
CA TRP A 206 -6.47 31.30 -0.74
C TRP A 206 -7.79 31.56 -0.02
N SER A 207 -8.06 30.82 1.05
CA SER A 207 -9.09 31.18 2.04
C SER A 207 -8.42 31.40 3.37
N TYR A 208 -8.74 32.50 4.04
CA TYR A 208 -8.19 32.87 5.32
C TYR A 208 -9.32 33.12 6.32
N ASN A 209 -9.35 32.35 7.41
CA ASN A 209 -10.40 32.38 8.43
C ASN A 209 -9.83 32.96 9.73
N MET A 210 -10.53 33.91 10.33
CA MET A 210 -10.11 34.64 11.52
C MET A 210 -10.91 34.18 12.75
N TYR A 211 -10.23 33.59 13.74
CA TYR A 211 -10.88 33.04 14.95
C TYR A 211 -10.62 33.88 16.21
N GLY A 212 -9.45 34.52 16.29
CA GLY A 212 -8.98 35.25 17.46
C GLY A 212 -8.39 36.62 17.10
N MET A 213 -8.35 37.51 18.08
CA MET A 213 -7.71 38.83 17.95
C MET A 213 -6.21 38.71 18.21
N VAL A 214 -5.41 39.47 17.47
CA VAL A 214 -3.96 39.60 17.68
C VAL A 214 -3.65 41.01 18.16
N GLN A 215 -2.91 41.11 19.27
CA GLN A 215 -2.48 42.37 19.85
C GLN A 215 -1.23 42.89 19.14
N LEU A 216 -0.94 44.18 19.32
CA LEU A 216 0.32 44.76 18.91
C LEU A 216 1.47 44.07 19.64
N ASP A 217 2.59 43.87 18.97
CA ASP A 217 3.79 43.21 19.48
C ASP A 217 3.68 41.69 19.79
N ASP A 218 2.53 41.05 19.58
CA ASP A 218 2.39 39.60 19.75
C ASP A 218 3.39 38.83 18.87
N GLU A 219 3.94 37.73 19.40
CA GLU A 219 4.71 36.78 18.59
C GLU A 219 3.74 35.78 17.96
N VAL A 220 3.65 35.81 16.63
CA VAL A 220 2.76 34.94 15.87
C VAL A 220 3.58 33.83 15.23
N GLU A 221 3.35 32.60 15.67
CA GLU A 221 3.85 31.41 15.01
C GLU A 221 2.98 31.08 13.79
N ILE A 222 3.60 30.88 12.63
CA ILE A 222 2.96 30.52 11.38
C ILE A 222 3.53 29.18 10.91
N THR A 223 2.69 28.16 10.84
CA THR A 223 3.05 26.82 10.34
C THR A 223 2.37 26.54 9.01
N VAL A 224 3.14 26.11 8.02
CA VAL A 224 2.67 25.72 6.68
C VAL A 224 2.81 24.22 6.52
N GLU A 225 1.73 23.53 6.22
CA GLU A 225 1.68 22.09 6.02
C GLU A 225 1.09 21.75 4.65
N ARG A 226 1.64 20.73 3.97
CA ARG A 226 0.92 20.05 2.90
C ARG A 226 -0.15 19.16 3.56
N VAL A 227 -1.40 19.30 3.13
CA VAL A 227 -2.52 18.45 3.57
C VAL A 227 -3.12 17.63 2.43
N GLY A 228 -2.84 18.02 1.18
CA GLY A 228 -3.30 17.32 -0.01
C GLY A 228 -2.45 17.67 -1.22
N LYS A 229 -2.84 17.11 -2.36
CA LYS A 229 -2.27 17.40 -3.67
C LYS A 229 -3.38 17.78 -4.64
N VAL A 230 -3.02 18.64 -5.58
CA VAL A 230 -3.84 18.96 -6.75
C VAL A 230 -3.39 18.05 -7.88
N ARG A 231 -4.33 17.42 -8.57
CA ARG A 231 -4.03 16.60 -9.73
C ARG A 231 -3.16 17.38 -10.73
N ARG A 232 -2.10 16.73 -11.21
CA ARG A 232 -1.00 17.30 -12.03
C ARG A 232 -0.01 18.16 -11.25
N GLY A 233 0.11 17.97 -9.93
CA GLY A 233 1.30 18.32 -9.15
C GLY A 233 1.27 19.64 -8.38
N GLY A 234 0.12 20.29 -8.24
CA GLY A 234 -0.05 21.35 -7.24
C GLY A 234 -0.17 20.77 -5.83
N LEU A 235 -0.08 21.61 -4.81
CA LEU A 235 -0.26 21.23 -3.41
C LEU A 235 -1.53 21.87 -2.85
N ALA A 236 -2.20 21.15 -1.96
CA ALA A 236 -3.16 21.74 -1.04
C ALA A 236 -2.45 21.97 0.30
N LEU A 237 -2.41 23.23 0.71
CA LEU A 237 -1.71 23.69 1.90
C LEU A 237 -2.69 24.11 2.98
N GLU A 238 -2.29 23.89 4.22
CA GLU A 238 -2.91 24.47 5.41
C GLU A 238 -1.89 25.38 6.09
N VAL A 239 -2.30 26.60 6.41
CA VAL A 239 -1.46 27.57 7.11
C VAL A 239 -2.13 27.91 8.45
N THR A 240 -1.48 27.60 9.56
CA THR A 240 -2.03 27.84 10.90
C THR A 240 -1.23 28.93 11.59
N CYS A 241 -1.91 29.95 12.11
CA CYS A 241 -1.27 31.00 12.92
C CYS A 241 -1.64 30.82 14.39
N ARG A 242 -0.65 30.85 15.28
CA ARG A 242 -0.80 30.72 16.73
C ARG A 242 -0.18 31.89 17.48
N VAL A 243 -0.82 32.30 18.57
CA VAL A 243 -0.26 33.21 19.59
C VAL A 243 -0.40 32.48 20.92
N ASP A 244 0.68 32.36 21.68
CA ASP A 244 0.72 31.61 22.95
C ASP A 244 0.10 30.19 22.84
N GLY A 245 0.41 29.49 21.75
CA GLY A 245 -0.12 28.14 21.46
C GLY A 245 -1.59 28.10 20.98
N GLN A 246 -2.34 29.19 21.09
CA GLN A 246 -3.74 29.26 20.68
C GLN A 246 -3.88 29.65 19.20
N ILE A 247 -4.75 28.94 18.46
CA ILE A 247 -5.00 29.24 17.05
C ILE A 247 -5.80 30.55 16.94
N VAL A 248 -5.18 31.56 16.31
CA VAL A 248 -5.83 32.86 16.05
C VAL A 248 -6.42 32.95 14.65
N SER A 249 -5.85 32.22 13.69
CA SER A 249 -6.36 32.16 12.31
C SER A 249 -5.90 30.90 11.60
N LYS A 250 -6.64 30.50 10.57
CA LYS A 250 -6.29 29.37 9.72
C LYS A 250 -6.56 29.68 8.26
N ALA A 251 -5.60 29.36 7.41
CA ALA A 251 -5.73 29.47 5.98
C ALA A 251 -5.69 28.10 5.30
N SER A 252 -6.35 28.02 4.16
CA SER A 252 -6.26 26.92 3.22
C SER A 252 -5.84 27.49 1.87
N ALA A 253 -4.80 26.94 1.25
CA ALA A 253 -4.29 27.40 -0.04
C ALA A 253 -4.17 26.29 -1.08
N LEU A 254 -4.38 26.61 -2.35
CA LEU A 254 -3.96 25.78 -3.47
C LEU A 254 -2.75 26.40 -4.15
N THR A 255 -1.79 25.55 -4.51
CA THR A 255 -0.63 25.95 -5.29
C THR A 255 -0.77 25.50 -6.74
N ARG A 256 -0.19 26.29 -7.64
CA ARG A 256 0.09 25.82 -9.00
C ARG A 256 1.12 24.69 -8.95
N ALA A 257 1.10 23.83 -9.96
CA ALA A 257 2.15 22.84 -10.15
C ALA A 257 3.49 23.53 -10.49
N PRO A 258 4.63 23.00 -10.02
CA PRO A 258 5.94 23.56 -10.36
C PRO A 258 6.25 23.35 -11.85
N ARG A 259 7.10 24.22 -12.42
CA ARG A 259 7.60 23.98 -13.78
C ARG A 259 8.51 22.77 -13.79
N ALA A 260 8.05 21.66 -14.35
CA ALA A 260 8.78 20.40 -14.34
C ALA A 260 9.39 20.04 -15.69
N ALA A 261 10.43 19.20 -15.65
CA ALA A 261 10.94 18.46 -16.79
C ALA A 261 11.00 16.97 -16.48
N PHE A 262 10.34 16.14 -17.28
CA PHE A 262 10.45 14.68 -17.20
C PHE A 262 11.53 14.16 -18.14
N VAL A 263 12.47 13.41 -17.60
CA VAL A 263 13.55 12.81 -18.39
C VAL A 263 13.52 11.29 -18.34
N TYR A 264 13.83 10.69 -19.48
CA TYR A 264 13.78 9.23 -19.64
C TYR A 264 15.18 8.69 -19.93
N PRO A 265 15.72 7.77 -19.10
CA PRO A 265 17.06 7.23 -19.27
C PRO A 265 17.17 6.33 -20.49
N GLY A 266 18.39 6.24 -21.01
CA GLY A 266 18.77 5.34 -22.09
C GLY A 266 19.10 3.93 -21.62
N GLN A 267 19.78 3.17 -22.48
CA GLN A 267 20.29 1.83 -22.16
C GLN A 267 21.41 1.88 -21.11
N GLY A 268 21.59 0.79 -20.37
CA GLY A 268 22.63 0.61 -19.35
C GLY A 268 22.10 0.51 -17.93
N ILE A 269 20.82 0.81 -17.70
CA ILE A 269 20.18 0.69 -16.38
C ILE A 269 19.44 -0.63 -16.17
N GLN A 270 19.21 -1.41 -17.24
CA GLN A 270 18.39 -2.61 -17.20
C GLN A 270 18.89 -3.64 -16.18
N LYS A 271 17.95 -4.28 -15.47
CA LYS A 271 18.25 -5.31 -14.47
C LYS A 271 17.18 -6.38 -14.47
N GLN A 272 17.57 -7.62 -14.19
CA GLN A 272 16.62 -8.70 -13.94
C GLN A 272 15.63 -8.30 -12.83
N GLY A 273 14.35 -8.52 -13.08
CA GLY A 273 13.25 -8.21 -12.17
C GLY A 273 12.85 -6.73 -12.11
N MET A 274 13.40 -5.86 -12.95
CA MET A 274 13.16 -4.41 -12.88
C MET A 274 11.67 -4.04 -12.94
N SER A 275 11.22 -3.21 -11.99
CA SER A 275 9.85 -2.69 -11.84
C SER A 275 8.72 -3.74 -11.86
N LEU A 276 9.02 -5.02 -11.61
CA LEU A 276 7.99 -6.05 -11.51
C LEU A 276 7.23 -6.00 -10.19
N ASP A 277 7.84 -5.47 -9.13
CA ASP A 277 7.20 -5.25 -7.82
C ASP A 277 6.07 -4.21 -7.92
N GLU A 278 6.21 -3.22 -8.80
CA GLU A 278 5.18 -2.19 -9.04
C GLU A 278 3.87 -2.77 -9.61
N ARG A 279 3.91 -3.95 -10.25
CA ARG A 279 2.71 -4.63 -10.77
C ARG A 279 1.71 -5.01 -9.70
N ALA A 280 2.17 -5.26 -8.47
CA ALA A 280 1.29 -5.55 -7.34
C ALA A 280 0.71 -4.26 -6.73
N LYS A 281 1.36 -3.11 -6.95
CA LYS A 281 1.03 -1.81 -6.35
C LYS A 281 0.06 -0.99 -7.20
N SER A 282 0.06 -1.15 -8.53
CA SER A 282 -0.74 -0.32 -9.45
C SER A 282 -1.45 -1.16 -10.52
N PRO A 283 -2.79 -1.03 -10.64
CA PRO A 283 -3.55 -1.59 -11.75
C PRO A 283 -3.06 -1.10 -13.13
N ALA A 284 -2.74 0.18 -13.27
CA ALA A 284 -2.23 0.75 -14.52
C ALA A 284 -0.88 0.15 -14.94
N VAL A 285 0.01 -0.11 -13.97
CA VAL A 285 1.28 -0.84 -14.21
C VAL A 285 1.00 -2.26 -14.67
N ARG A 286 0.09 -2.97 -13.99
CA ARG A 286 -0.26 -4.35 -14.35
C ARG A 286 -0.81 -4.46 -15.78
N ASP A 287 -1.75 -3.58 -16.15
CA ASP A 287 -2.31 -3.52 -17.51
C ASP A 287 -1.21 -3.27 -18.56
N THR A 288 -0.32 -2.31 -18.30
CA THR A 288 0.80 -2.01 -19.20
C THR A 288 1.66 -3.23 -19.48
N TRP A 289 2.05 -3.97 -18.42
CA TRP A 289 2.85 -5.18 -18.57
C TRP A 289 2.11 -6.31 -19.29
N GLU A 290 0.80 -6.48 -19.02
CA GLU A 290 -0.02 -7.49 -19.69
C GLU A 290 -0.18 -7.20 -21.19
N ARG A 291 -0.43 -5.93 -21.55
CA ARG A 291 -0.50 -5.49 -22.94
C ARG A 291 0.84 -5.65 -23.66
N ALA A 292 1.93 -5.25 -23.02
CA ALA A 292 3.28 -5.42 -23.55
C ALA A 292 3.59 -6.91 -23.80
N ASP A 293 3.36 -7.78 -22.83
CA ASP A 293 3.63 -9.21 -22.96
C ASP A 293 2.75 -9.90 -24.00
N LYS A 294 1.46 -9.55 -24.05
CA LYS A 294 0.55 -10.04 -25.09
C LYS A 294 1.07 -9.69 -26.47
N LEU A 295 1.42 -8.43 -26.70
CA LEU A 295 1.97 -7.98 -27.98
C LEU A 295 3.27 -8.69 -28.32
N THR A 296 4.26 -8.74 -27.42
CA THR A 296 5.55 -9.37 -27.75
C THR A 296 5.38 -10.85 -28.04
N ARG A 297 4.43 -11.54 -27.39
CA ARG A 297 4.13 -12.95 -27.69
C ARG A 297 3.48 -13.13 -29.05
N GLU A 298 2.46 -12.32 -29.36
CA GLU A 298 1.71 -12.41 -30.61
C GLU A 298 2.52 -11.94 -31.83
N LYS A 299 3.25 -10.82 -31.70
CA LYS A 299 3.94 -10.13 -32.80
C LYS A 299 5.41 -10.47 -32.89
N LEU A 300 6.11 -10.62 -31.76
CA LEU A 300 7.57 -10.80 -31.72
C LEU A 300 8.00 -12.21 -31.32
N GLY A 301 7.08 -13.09 -30.91
CA GLY A 301 7.34 -14.50 -30.64
C GLY A 301 8.01 -14.77 -29.29
N PHE A 302 7.99 -13.82 -28.34
CA PHE A 302 8.57 -14.00 -27.00
C PHE A 302 7.78 -13.28 -25.90
N SER A 303 7.94 -13.73 -24.65
CA SER A 303 7.37 -13.04 -23.48
C SER A 303 8.38 -12.03 -22.92
N ILE A 304 8.07 -10.73 -22.99
CA ILE A 304 8.90 -9.70 -22.36
C ILE A 304 8.91 -9.85 -20.84
N LEU A 305 7.80 -10.32 -20.25
CA LEU A 305 7.74 -10.61 -18.81
C LEU A 305 8.73 -11.70 -18.42
N ALA A 306 8.81 -12.80 -19.19
CA ALA A 306 9.79 -13.86 -18.94
C ALA A 306 11.23 -13.36 -19.10
N VAL A 307 11.49 -12.53 -20.13
CA VAL A 307 12.82 -11.95 -20.36
C VAL A 307 13.25 -11.07 -19.17
N VAL A 308 12.37 -10.21 -18.66
CA VAL A 308 12.69 -9.33 -17.54
C VAL A 308 12.78 -10.10 -16.22
N ARG A 309 11.88 -11.05 -15.97
CA ARG A 309 11.83 -11.83 -14.72
C ARG A 309 13.00 -12.81 -14.60
N ASP A 310 13.24 -13.59 -15.65
CA ASP A 310 14.13 -14.76 -15.57
C ASP A 310 15.50 -14.49 -16.20
N ASN A 311 15.61 -13.46 -17.06
CA ASN A 311 16.81 -13.14 -17.84
C ASN A 311 17.47 -14.38 -18.47
N PRO A 312 16.73 -15.16 -19.29
CA PRO A 312 17.23 -16.39 -19.90
C PRO A 312 18.44 -16.09 -20.79
N LYS A 313 19.35 -17.07 -20.94
CA LYS A 313 20.54 -16.92 -21.80
C LYS A 313 20.28 -17.18 -23.27
N GLU A 314 19.22 -17.92 -23.56
CA GLU A 314 18.83 -18.33 -24.90
C GLU A 314 17.31 -18.30 -25.04
N LEU A 315 16.82 -17.87 -26.21
CA LEU A 315 15.40 -17.83 -26.53
C LEU A 315 15.23 -17.89 -28.04
N THR A 316 14.28 -18.71 -28.49
CA THR A 316 13.88 -18.77 -29.91
C THR A 316 12.59 -18.00 -30.11
N ALA A 317 12.62 -16.99 -30.98
CA ALA A 317 11.47 -16.18 -31.36
C ALA A 317 11.36 -16.13 -32.88
N HIS A 318 10.20 -16.50 -33.42
CA HIS A 318 9.92 -16.55 -34.87
C HIS A 318 10.99 -17.26 -35.72
N GLY A 319 11.53 -18.36 -35.20
CA GLY A 319 12.56 -19.16 -35.89
C GLY A 319 13.98 -18.58 -35.80
N VAL A 320 14.19 -17.46 -35.11
CA VAL A 320 15.51 -16.90 -34.81
C VAL A 320 15.87 -17.22 -33.36
N THR A 321 17.00 -17.88 -33.15
CA THR A 321 17.55 -18.14 -31.82
C THR A 321 18.48 -16.99 -31.41
N TYR A 322 18.15 -16.34 -30.31
CA TYR A 322 18.98 -15.32 -29.68
C TYR A 322 19.77 -15.95 -28.54
N HIS A 323 21.04 -15.61 -28.41
CA HIS A 323 21.91 -16.09 -27.35
C HIS A 323 22.78 -14.96 -26.79
N HIS A 324 22.88 -14.89 -25.46
CA HIS A 324 23.81 -13.99 -24.77
C HIS A 324 24.35 -14.63 -23.48
N PRO A 325 25.68 -14.63 -23.24
CA PRO A 325 26.29 -15.38 -22.13
C PRO A 325 25.84 -14.93 -20.73
N GLU A 326 25.50 -13.65 -20.58
CA GLU A 326 25.06 -13.03 -19.32
C GLU A 326 23.52 -12.83 -19.26
N GLY A 327 22.78 -13.38 -20.23
CA GLY A 327 21.32 -13.25 -20.31
C GLY A 327 20.87 -12.27 -21.38
N LEU A 328 19.71 -12.54 -21.98
CA LEU A 328 19.14 -11.84 -23.13
C LEU A 328 18.71 -10.41 -22.83
N LEU A 329 18.47 -10.05 -21.57
CA LEU A 329 18.16 -8.68 -21.19
C LEU A 329 19.30 -7.70 -21.53
N ASN A 330 20.51 -8.20 -21.79
CA ASN A 330 21.67 -7.42 -22.22
C ASN A 330 21.80 -7.26 -23.74
N LEU A 331 20.97 -7.93 -24.53
CA LEU A 331 20.91 -7.71 -25.98
C LEU A 331 19.99 -6.53 -26.28
N THR A 332 20.53 -5.58 -27.03
CA THR A 332 19.92 -4.30 -27.40
C THR A 332 18.42 -4.40 -27.76
N GLN A 333 18.02 -5.37 -28.59
CA GLN A 333 16.63 -5.53 -29.01
C GLN A 333 15.67 -5.88 -27.85
N PHE A 334 16.12 -6.63 -26.84
CA PHE A 334 15.30 -6.93 -25.66
C PHE A 334 15.41 -5.84 -24.61
N THR A 335 16.62 -5.29 -24.41
CA THR A 335 16.85 -4.16 -23.50
C THR A 335 15.95 -2.98 -23.84
N GLN A 336 15.85 -2.62 -25.13
CA GLN A 336 15.05 -1.47 -25.55
C GLN A 336 13.55 -1.67 -25.28
N VAL A 337 13.02 -2.85 -25.60
CA VAL A 337 11.62 -3.20 -25.32
C VAL A 337 11.35 -3.18 -23.82
N ALA A 338 12.24 -3.77 -23.03
CA ALA A 338 12.09 -3.85 -21.59
C ALA A 338 12.07 -2.46 -20.93
N LEU A 339 12.99 -1.56 -21.32
CA LEU A 339 13.04 -0.19 -20.81
C LEU A 339 11.84 0.64 -21.27
N ALA A 340 11.35 0.43 -22.50
CA ALA A 340 10.11 1.07 -22.97
C ALA A 340 8.89 0.63 -22.14
N THR A 341 8.77 -0.67 -21.84
CA THR A 341 7.69 -1.18 -20.98
C THR A 341 7.75 -0.58 -19.56
N VAL A 342 8.95 -0.49 -18.97
CA VAL A 342 9.14 0.16 -17.66
C VAL A 342 8.75 1.64 -17.68
N ALA A 343 9.20 2.37 -18.69
CA ALA A 343 8.88 3.80 -18.83
C ALA A 343 7.36 4.03 -18.96
N PHE A 344 6.67 3.20 -19.75
CA PHE A 344 5.21 3.24 -19.84
C PHE A 344 4.54 2.91 -18.52
N ALA A 345 4.99 1.86 -17.83
CA ALA A 345 4.41 1.43 -16.57
C ALA A 345 4.52 2.53 -15.50
N GLN A 346 5.72 3.07 -15.31
CA GLN A 346 5.95 4.14 -14.32
C GLN A 346 5.20 5.43 -14.68
N THR A 347 5.15 5.80 -15.96
CA THR A 347 4.38 6.98 -16.39
C THR A 347 2.87 6.77 -16.24
N ALA A 348 2.37 5.57 -16.53
CA ALA A 348 0.97 5.22 -16.30
C ALA A 348 0.61 5.29 -14.81
N ARG A 349 1.52 4.87 -13.93
CA ARG A 349 1.36 5.00 -12.48
C ARG A 349 1.35 6.45 -12.01
N LEU A 350 2.26 7.29 -12.52
CA LEU A 350 2.26 8.73 -12.23
C LEU A 350 0.93 9.35 -12.61
N ARG A 351 0.39 9.01 -13.78
CA ARG A 351 -0.89 9.52 -14.27
C ARG A 351 -2.10 8.98 -13.50
N GLU A 352 -2.08 7.71 -13.11
CA GLU A 352 -3.07 7.09 -12.22
C GLU A 352 -3.12 7.81 -10.87
N ALA A 353 -1.96 8.17 -10.31
CA ALA A 353 -1.84 8.91 -9.07
C ALA A 353 -1.98 10.44 -9.23
N GLY A 354 -2.24 10.95 -10.43
CA GLY A 354 -2.36 12.38 -10.69
C GLY A 354 -1.09 13.19 -10.46
N CYS A 355 0.09 12.58 -10.56
CA CYS A 355 1.41 13.19 -10.30
C CYS A 355 2.24 13.40 -11.58
N ASP A 356 1.62 13.31 -12.76
CA ASP A 356 2.26 13.41 -14.08
C ASP A 356 2.44 14.85 -14.59
N ILE A 357 2.72 15.81 -13.70
CA ILE A 357 2.77 17.28 -13.91
C ILE A 357 2.58 17.72 -15.37
N TRP A 358 1.45 18.38 -15.66
CA TRP A 358 1.12 18.81 -17.02
C TRP A 358 0.59 20.26 -17.06
N PRO A 359 1.10 21.12 -17.96
CA PRO A 359 2.16 20.85 -18.95
C PRO A 359 3.57 20.81 -18.32
N ALA A 360 4.44 19.94 -18.83
CA ALA A 360 5.85 19.88 -18.46
C ALA A 360 6.75 19.74 -19.70
N TYR A 361 8.01 20.16 -19.56
CA TYR A 361 9.04 19.83 -20.55
C TYR A 361 9.35 18.34 -20.48
N PHE A 362 9.80 17.75 -21.59
CA PHE A 362 10.26 16.37 -21.55
C PHE A 362 11.36 16.10 -22.57
N ALA A 363 12.28 15.23 -22.18
CA ALA A 363 13.38 14.78 -23.00
C ALA A 363 13.70 13.33 -22.66
N GLY A 364 14.48 12.67 -23.49
CA GLY A 364 14.98 11.35 -23.13
C GLY A 364 16.31 11.10 -23.78
N HIS A 365 17.19 10.42 -23.07
CA HIS A 365 18.54 10.15 -23.53
C HIS A 365 18.54 8.96 -24.47
N SER A 366 18.90 9.17 -25.74
CA SER A 366 18.96 8.10 -26.74
C SER A 366 17.61 7.35 -26.86
N LEU A 367 17.56 6.05 -26.53
CA LEU A 367 16.31 5.27 -26.45
C LEU A 367 15.22 5.99 -25.66
N GLY A 368 15.60 6.67 -24.57
CA GLY A 368 14.67 7.37 -23.70
C GLY A 368 13.81 8.40 -24.43
N GLU A 369 14.26 8.93 -25.57
CA GLU A 369 13.50 9.87 -26.39
C GLU A 369 12.20 9.26 -26.93
N TYR A 370 12.27 8.02 -27.41
CA TYR A 370 11.08 7.26 -27.82
C TYR A 370 10.17 7.02 -26.61
N ASN A 371 10.75 6.68 -25.46
CA ASN A 371 10.00 6.45 -24.23
C ASN A 371 9.28 7.72 -23.76
N ALA A 372 9.92 8.88 -23.83
CA ALA A 372 9.33 10.16 -23.46
C ALA A 372 8.15 10.52 -24.39
N LEU A 373 8.37 10.44 -25.70
CA LEU A 373 7.32 10.72 -26.70
C LEU A 373 6.12 9.77 -26.58
N SER A 374 6.39 8.49 -26.33
CA SER A 374 5.36 7.46 -26.30
C SER A 374 4.62 7.39 -24.96
N SER A 375 5.33 7.37 -23.83
CA SER A 375 4.70 7.21 -22.51
C SER A 375 4.20 8.53 -21.91
N PHE A 376 5.00 9.61 -21.99
CA PHE A 376 4.64 10.91 -21.43
C PHE A 376 3.66 11.64 -22.36
N ALA A 377 4.08 11.93 -23.58
CA ALA A 377 3.29 12.70 -24.54
C ALA A 377 2.18 11.88 -25.24
N GLN A 378 2.19 10.55 -25.09
CA GLN A 378 1.19 9.63 -25.68
C GLN A 378 1.03 9.73 -27.21
N ILE A 379 2.05 10.20 -27.92
CA ILE A 379 1.99 10.34 -29.38
C ILE A 379 2.22 9.02 -30.14
N ILE A 380 2.85 8.04 -29.50
CA ILE A 380 3.09 6.70 -30.05
C ILE A 380 2.49 5.69 -29.07
N PRO A 381 1.51 4.86 -29.47
CA PRO A 381 0.94 3.83 -28.61
C PRO A 381 2.00 2.85 -28.08
N LEU A 382 1.74 2.25 -26.92
CA LEU A 382 2.60 1.23 -26.31
C LEU A 382 2.97 0.16 -27.33
N GLU A 383 1.98 -0.41 -28.00
CA GLU A 383 2.15 -1.50 -28.94
C GLU A 383 3.10 -1.12 -30.09
N THR A 384 2.87 0.06 -30.67
CA THR A 384 3.69 0.59 -31.75
C THR A 384 5.13 0.85 -31.31
N VAL A 385 5.35 1.42 -30.12
CA VAL A 385 6.71 1.73 -29.66
C VAL A 385 7.51 0.46 -29.39
N LEU A 386 6.89 -0.61 -28.86
CA LEU A 386 7.61 -1.86 -28.56
C LEU A 386 8.09 -2.53 -29.85
N GLU A 387 7.26 -2.54 -30.90
CA GLU A 387 7.68 -2.99 -32.23
C GLU A 387 8.79 -2.09 -32.79
N LEU A 388 8.62 -0.77 -32.71
CA LEU A 388 9.58 0.20 -33.23
C LEU A 388 10.96 0.06 -32.57
N VAL A 389 11.04 -0.03 -31.24
CA VAL A 389 12.31 -0.11 -30.52
C VAL A 389 12.96 -1.49 -30.65
N PHE A 390 12.16 -2.56 -30.82
CA PHE A 390 12.69 -3.88 -31.17
C PHE A 390 13.33 -3.87 -32.56
N HIS A 391 12.64 -3.29 -33.56
CA HIS A 391 13.19 -3.10 -34.90
C HIS A 391 14.45 -2.22 -34.88
N ARG A 392 14.41 -1.10 -34.14
CA ARG A 392 15.57 -0.21 -33.96
C ARG A 392 16.79 -0.98 -33.43
N GLY A 393 16.62 -1.77 -32.38
CA GLY A 393 17.69 -2.60 -31.81
C GLY A 393 18.21 -3.66 -32.80
N SER A 394 17.33 -4.24 -33.61
CA SER A 394 17.67 -5.26 -34.60
C SER A 394 18.43 -4.69 -35.80
N THR A 395 17.98 -3.55 -36.36
CA THR A 395 18.65 -2.85 -37.46
C THR A 395 20.06 -2.40 -37.05
N MET A 396 20.22 -1.88 -35.83
CA MET A 396 21.55 -1.53 -35.29
C MET A 396 22.51 -2.73 -35.27
N HIS A 397 21.99 -3.91 -34.97
CA HIS A 397 22.78 -5.12 -34.88
C HIS A 397 23.26 -5.62 -36.26
N HIS A 398 22.40 -5.54 -37.29
CA HIS A 398 22.69 -6.04 -38.64
C HIS A 398 23.60 -5.12 -39.47
N LEU A 399 23.66 -3.82 -39.17
CA LEU A 399 24.48 -2.86 -39.92
C LEU A 399 25.98 -3.00 -39.65
N ILE A 400 26.38 -3.74 -38.62
CA ILE A 400 27.77 -3.90 -38.21
C ILE A 400 28.27 -5.30 -38.59
N GLU A 401 29.38 -5.33 -39.33
CA GLU A 401 30.07 -6.57 -39.66
C GLU A 401 30.60 -7.26 -38.39
N ARG A 402 30.37 -8.58 -38.31
CA ARG A 402 30.73 -9.43 -37.17
C ARG A 402 31.56 -10.61 -37.63
N ASP A 403 32.48 -11.06 -36.78
CA ASP A 403 33.28 -12.25 -37.02
C ASP A 403 32.47 -13.55 -36.79
N ALA A 404 33.09 -14.71 -37.06
CA ALA A 404 32.46 -16.03 -36.89
C ALA A 404 32.04 -16.35 -35.44
N GLN A 405 32.50 -15.57 -34.45
CA GLN A 405 32.11 -15.67 -33.05
C GLN A 405 31.11 -14.56 -32.66
N GLY A 406 30.57 -13.82 -33.62
CA GLY A 406 29.57 -12.76 -33.42
C GLY A 406 30.15 -11.45 -32.88
N ARG A 407 31.47 -11.27 -32.85
CA ARG A 407 32.12 -10.07 -32.28
C ARG A 407 32.32 -9.00 -33.36
N SER A 408 32.15 -7.74 -32.99
CA SER A 408 32.45 -6.60 -33.86
C SER A 408 33.85 -6.02 -33.59
N ASN A 409 34.38 -5.24 -34.54
CA ASN A 409 35.61 -4.45 -34.36
C ASN A 409 35.37 -3.15 -33.55
N TYR A 410 34.15 -2.91 -33.06
CA TYR A 410 33.76 -1.66 -32.42
C TYR A 410 33.44 -1.85 -30.93
N ARG A 411 33.71 -0.81 -30.15
CA ARG A 411 33.35 -0.71 -28.74
C ARG A 411 32.98 0.74 -28.42
N MET A 412 32.60 0.98 -27.17
CA MET A 412 32.42 2.31 -26.61
C MET A 412 33.19 2.44 -25.30
N GLY A 413 33.62 3.66 -24.97
CA GLY A 413 34.23 3.97 -23.69
C GLY A 413 33.82 5.35 -23.17
N ALA A 414 33.84 5.52 -21.85
CA ALA A 414 33.60 6.78 -21.17
C ALA A 414 34.93 7.50 -20.92
N LEU A 415 35.06 8.71 -21.45
CA LEU A 415 36.22 9.60 -21.32
C LEU A 415 35.93 10.73 -20.32
N ARG A 416 36.89 11.03 -19.45
CA ARG A 416 36.81 12.07 -18.41
C ARG A 416 37.90 13.13 -18.60
N PRO A 417 37.66 14.18 -19.41
CA PRO A 417 38.70 15.13 -19.82
C PRO A 417 39.28 15.96 -18.66
N ASN A 418 38.49 16.23 -17.62
CA ASN A 418 38.97 16.86 -16.39
C ASN A 418 40.08 16.08 -15.65
N GLN A 419 40.26 14.77 -15.91
CA GLN A 419 41.30 13.98 -15.27
C GLN A 419 42.67 14.09 -15.97
N PHE A 420 42.74 14.76 -17.13
CA PHE A 420 43.99 14.89 -17.89
C PHE A 420 44.16 16.28 -18.52
N GLY A 421 43.53 17.31 -17.95
CA GLY A 421 43.77 18.71 -18.30
C GLY A 421 43.15 19.18 -19.61
N VAL A 422 42.10 18.52 -20.10
CA VAL A 422 41.34 18.97 -21.29
C VAL A 422 40.00 19.57 -20.84
N SER A 423 39.67 20.76 -21.34
CA SER A 423 38.38 21.42 -21.12
C SER A 423 37.29 20.89 -22.06
N ASP A 424 36.04 21.26 -21.81
CA ASP A 424 34.90 20.94 -22.70
C ASP A 424 35.15 21.40 -24.14
N GLU A 425 35.58 22.66 -24.33
CA GLU A 425 35.91 23.24 -25.64
C GLU A 425 37.00 22.45 -26.40
N GLY A 426 37.95 21.85 -25.67
CA GLY A 426 39.09 21.12 -26.25
C GLY A 426 38.83 19.64 -26.54
N VAL A 427 37.74 19.05 -26.03
CA VAL A 427 37.54 17.59 -26.07
C VAL A 427 37.36 17.06 -27.50
N ASN A 428 36.65 17.80 -28.35
CA ASN A 428 36.44 17.46 -29.76
C ASN A 428 37.77 17.39 -30.51
N ALA A 429 38.57 18.46 -30.41
CA ALA A 429 39.88 18.54 -31.05
C ALA A 429 40.84 17.44 -30.56
N TYR A 430 40.75 17.08 -29.28
CA TYR A 430 41.54 15.99 -28.70
C TYR A 430 41.20 14.62 -29.31
N VAL A 431 39.91 14.24 -29.32
CA VAL A 431 39.47 12.94 -29.86
C VAL A 431 39.76 12.85 -31.36
N ASP A 432 39.49 13.93 -32.11
CA ASP A 432 39.79 14.02 -33.54
C ASP A 432 41.29 13.92 -33.82
N GLY A 433 42.13 14.52 -32.97
CA GLY A 433 43.59 14.43 -33.07
C GLY A 433 44.09 12.99 -32.94
N ILE A 434 43.58 12.23 -31.97
CA ILE A 434 43.93 10.81 -31.80
C ILE A 434 43.41 9.97 -32.96
N SER A 435 42.19 10.22 -33.44
CA SER A 435 41.63 9.54 -34.62
C SER A 435 42.53 9.74 -35.85
N LYS A 436 42.94 10.98 -36.13
CA LYS A 436 43.84 11.31 -37.25
C LYS A 436 45.23 10.69 -37.09
N ALA A 437 45.80 10.72 -35.89
CA ALA A 437 47.13 10.18 -35.62
C ALA A 437 47.20 8.65 -35.76
N THR A 438 46.11 7.96 -35.41
CA THR A 438 46.03 6.50 -35.49
C THR A 438 45.49 5.98 -36.82
N GLY A 439 44.77 6.82 -37.58
CA GLY A 439 44.01 6.40 -38.75
C GLY A 439 42.77 5.57 -38.41
N GLU A 440 42.44 5.42 -37.11
CA GLU A 440 41.33 4.61 -36.61
C GLU A 440 40.10 5.49 -36.37
N PHE A 441 38.91 4.90 -36.48
CA PHE A 441 37.66 5.60 -36.21
C PHE A 441 37.46 5.82 -34.70
N LEU A 442 37.29 7.09 -34.31
CA LEU A 442 36.86 7.53 -32.98
C LEU A 442 35.89 8.70 -33.15
N GLN A 443 34.80 8.69 -32.39
CA GLN A 443 33.82 9.78 -32.40
C GLN A 443 33.17 9.93 -31.03
N ILE A 444 32.98 11.16 -30.56
CA ILE A 444 32.12 11.44 -29.41
C ILE A 444 30.66 11.18 -29.83
N VAL A 445 29.99 10.31 -29.10
CA VAL A 445 28.64 9.84 -29.39
C VAL A 445 27.61 10.25 -28.33
N ASN A 446 28.07 10.56 -27.12
CA ASN A 446 27.23 11.18 -26.10
C ASN A 446 27.99 12.27 -25.35
N TYR A 447 27.45 13.47 -25.39
CA TYR A 447 27.86 14.63 -24.61
C TYR A 447 27.05 14.61 -23.30
N ASN A 448 27.57 13.99 -22.24
CA ASN A 448 26.76 13.71 -21.03
C ASN A 448 26.93 14.75 -19.91
N LEU A 449 28.16 15.20 -19.62
CA LEU A 449 28.44 16.17 -18.57
C LEU A 449 29.66 17.03 -18.94
N ALA A 450 29.45 18.35 -19.01
CA ALA A 450 30.45 19.31 -19.46
C ALA A 450 31.77 19.18 -18.70
N GLY A 451 32.86 19.01 -19.45
CA GLY A 451 34.22 18.84 -18.94
C GLY A 451 34.48 17.53 -18.18
N GLN A 452 33.48 16.68 -17.94
CA GLN A 452 33.64 15.53 -17.02
C GLN A 452 33.32 14.16 -17.62
N GLN A 453 32.34 14.03 -18.51
CA GLN A 453 31.90 12.72 -19.00
C GLN A 453 31.41 12.78 -20.45
N TYR A 454 32.14 12.08 -21.33
CA TYR A 454 31.82 11.93 -22.76
C TYR A 454 31.89 10.45 -23.13
N ALA A 455 30.92 9.95 -23.88
CA ALA A 455 31.00 8.60 -24.44
C ALA A 455 31.63 8.67 -25.84
N ILE A 456 32.64 7.83 -26.08
CA ILE A 456 33.39 7.73 -27.31
C ILE A 456 33.15 6.35 -27.92
N ALA A 457 32.61 6.30 -29.13
CA ALA A 457 32.56 5.08 -29.92
C ALA A 457 33.75 5.03 -30.88
N GLY A 458 34.26 3.84 -31.14
CA GLY A 458 35.39 3.69 -32.06
C GLY A 458 35.79 2.25 -32.30
N THR A 459 36.80 2.06 -33.15
CA THR A 459 37.42 0.74 -33.29
C THR A 459 38.13 0.35 -32.00
N ILE A 460 38.25 -0.95 -31.73
CA ILE A 460 38.96 -1.45 -30.55
C ILE A 460 40.40 -0.90 -30.49
N LYS A 461 41.06 -0.78 -31.64
CA LYS A 461 42.40 -0.20 -31.74
C LYS A 461 42.42 1.29 -31.42
N GLY A 462 41.51 2.07 -32.01
CA GLY A 462 41.38 3.50 -31.73
C GLY A 462 41.12 3.78 -30.25
N LEU A 463 40.20 3.04 -29.63
CA LEU A 463 39.85 3.22 -28.21
C LEU A 463 41.01 2.83 -27.28
N LYS A 464 41.79 1.80 -27.62
CA LYS A 464 43.01 1.47 -26.87
C LYS A 464 44.07 2.57 -26.98
N ALA A 465 44.24 3.17 -28.15
CA ALA A 465 45.16 4.29 -28.34
C ALA A 465 44.72 5.53 -27.56
N LEU A 466 43.42 5.87 -27.60
CA LEU A 466 42.83 6.94 -26.80
C LEU A 466 43.02 6.68 -25.31
N ALA A 467 42.72 5.47 -24.83
CA ALA A 467 42.88 5.11 -23.43
C ALA A 467 44.34 5.21 -22.96
N ALA A 468 45.29 4.80 -23.81
CA ALA A 468 46.72 4.87 -23.52
C ALA A 468 47.22 6.32 -23.44
N ASP A 469 46.86 7.16 -24.42
CA ASP A 469 47.25 8.58 -24.44
C ASP A 469 46.61 9.34 -23.27
N ALA A 470 45.30 9.17 -23.06
CA ALA A 470 44.60 9.79 -21.93
C ALA A 470 45.21 9.37 -20.60
N SER A 471 45.49 8.07 -20.40
CA SER A 471 46.11 7.57 -19.16
C SER A 471 47.53 8.11 -18.94
N LYS A 472 48.30 8.31 -20.02
CA LYS A 472 49.62 8.95 -19.94
C LYS A 472 49.47 10.40 -19.47
N ARG A 473 48.61 11.18 -20.12
CA ARG A 473 48.34 12.58 -19.75
C ARG A 473 47.77 12.70 -18.33
N ALA A 474 46.90 11.78 -17.91
CA ALA A 474 46.37 11.77 -16.55
C ALA A 474 47.48 11.56 -15.50
N LYS A 475 48.46 10.71 -15.76
CA LYS A 475 49.63 10.54 -14.88
C LYS A 475 50.49 11.81 -14.81
N GLU A 476 50.69 12.49 -15.93
CA GLU A 476 51.43 13.76 -16.00
C GLU A 476 50.67 14.91 -15.31
N TYR A 477 49.34 14.91 -15.43
CA TYR A 477 48.44 15.90 -14.82
C TYR A 477 48.14 15.62 -13.34
N GLY A 478 48.38 14.39 -12.86
CA GLY A 478 48.05 13.95 -11.49
C GLY A 478 46.57 13.53 -11.28
N GLY A 479 45.85 13.17 -12.34
CA GLY A 479 44.44 12.76 -12.28
C GLY A 479 44.19 11.27 -12.09
N LYS A 480 42.91 10.92 -11.88
CA LYS A 480 42.44 9.52 -11.77
C LYS A 480 42.35 8.85 -13.16
N PRO A 481 42.13 7.52 -13.25
CA PRO A 481 41.93 6.85 -14.54
C PRO A 481 40.89 7.58 -15.41
N PRO A 482 41.29 8.08 -16.60
CA PRO A 482 40.49 9.01 -17.39
C PRO A 482 39.57 8.32 -18.39
N PHE A 483 39.71 7.00 -18.58
CA PHE A 483 38.99 6.24 -19.59
C PHE A 483 38.54 4.88 -19.04
N MET A 484 37.31 4.48 -19.36
CA MET A 484 36.74 3.18 -19.00
C MET A 484 35.96 2.62 -20.19
N PHE A 485 36.15 1.33 -20.51
CA PHE A 485 35.32 0.66 -21.50
C PHE A 485 33.90 0.45 -20.97
N VAL A 486 32.90 0.66 -21.82
CA VAL A 486 31.51 0.36 -21.49
C VAL A 486 31.27 -1.14 -21.76
N PRO A 487 30.91 -1.94 -20.74
CA PRO A 487 30.66 -3.37 -20.91
C PRO A 487 29.48 -3.65 -21.84
N GLY A 488 29.52 -4.78 -22.55
CA GLY A 488 28.38 -5.30 -23.34
C GLY A 488 28.05 -4.56 -24.64
N ILE A 489 28.61 -3.37 -24.88
CA ILE A 489 28.30 -2.57 -26.09
C ILE A 489 29.31 -2.84 -27.21
N ASP A 490 28.80 -3.33 -28.33
CA ASP A 490 29.59 -3.72 -29.50
C ASP A 490 29.13 -3.05 -30.81
N VAL A 491 28.24 -2.07 -30.71
CA VAL A 491 27.79 -1.25 -31.85
C VAL A 491 28.21 0.20 -31.60
N PRO A 492 28.77 0.92 -32.59
CA PRO A 492 29.12 2.33 -32.46
C PRO A 492 27.87 3.21 -32.63
N PHE A 493 26.98 3.19 -31.63
CA PHE A 493 25.73 3.96 -31.61
C PHE A 493 25.96 5.46 -31.84
N HIS A 494 24.98 6.19 -32.39
CA HIS A 494 25.01 7.65 -32.54
C HIS A 494 26.21 8.19 -33.34
N SER A 495 26.74 7.36 -34.23
CA SER A 495 27.95 7.65 -34.97
C SER A 495 27.73 7.63 -36.48
N ARG A 496 28.64 8.27 -37.22
CA ARG A 496 28.54 8.38 -38.69
C ARG A 496 28.55 7.02 -39.40
N ILE A 497 29.03 5.96 -38.75
CA ILE A 497 29.01 4.58 -39.26
C ILE A 497 27.58 4.11 -39.54
N LEU A 498 26.60 4.56 -38.76
CA LEU A 498 25.21 4.12 -38.86
C LEU A 498 24.37 4.91 -39.87
N ARG A 499 24.91 5.96 -40.52
CA ARG A 499 24.15 6.81 -41.46
C ARG A 499 23.52 6.04 -42.61
N LYS A 500 24.14 4.95 -43.07
CA LYS A 500 23.60 4.11 -44.16
C LYS A 500 22.27 3.45 -43.81
N GLY A 501 21.99 3.24 -42.51
CA GLY A 501 20.74 2.64 -42.05
C GLY A 501 19.60 3.64 -41.81
N VAL A 502 19.87 4.95 -41.90
CA VAL A 502 18.86 5.98 -41.61
C VAL A 502 17.66 5.90 -42.56
N PRO A 503 17.81 5.74 -43.90
CA PRO A 503 16.66 5.65 -44.80
C PRO A 503 15.73 4.47 -44.48
N GLU A 504 16.29 3.28 -44.27
CA GLU A 504 15.50 2.07 -43.95
C GLU A 504 14.75 2.25 -42.61
N PHE A 505 15.44 2.75 -41.59
CA PHE A 505 14.82 2.98 -40.28
C PHE A 505 13.76 4.09 -40.35
N ARG A 506 13.99 5.14 -41.15
CA ARG A 506 13.03 6.23 -41.38
C ARG A 506 11.74 5.73 -41.99
N ASP A 507 11.82 4.93 -43.06
CA ASP A 507 10.63 4.43 -43.75
C ASP A 507 9.84 3.48 -42.85
N LYS A 508 10.55 2.66 -42.04
CA LYS A 508 9.92 1.82 -41.03
C LYS A 508 9.26 2.64 -39.92
N LEU A 509 9.94 3.68 -39.41
CA LEU A 509 9.39 4.62 -38.43
C LEU A 509 8.11 5.27 -38.95
N ASP A 510 8.16 5.84 -40.16
CA ASP A 510 7.01 6.51 -40.78
C ASP A 510 5.84 5.55 -41.00
N SER A 511 6.11 4.29 -41.34
CA SER A 511 5.06 3.26 -41.50
C SER A 511 4.37 2.88 -40.18
N LEU A 512 5.07 3.00 -39.05
CA LEU A 512 4.57 2.64 -37.73
C LEU A 512 3.91 3.81 -37.02
N LEU A 513 4.35 5.05 -37.28
CA LEU A 513 3.78 6.24 -36.66
C LEU A 513 2.29 6.38 -37.00
N PRO A 514 1.44 6.71 -36.00
CA PRO A 514 0.02 6.97 -36.23
C PRO A 514 -0.20 7.97 -37.37
N LYS A 515 -1.26 7.80 -38.17
CA LYS A 515 -1.54 8.71 -39.30
C LYS A 515 -1.73 10.16 -38.87
N HIS A 516 -2.37 10.35 -37.72
CA HIS A 516 -2.62 11.66 -37.13
C HIS A 516 -1.91 11.73 -35.78
N ILE A 517 -1.16 12.82 -35.54
CA ILE A 517 -0.43 13.08 -34.30
C ILE A 517 -0.86 14.45 -33.79
N ASP A 518 -1.17 14.55 -32.50
CA ASP A 518 -1.33 15.85 -31.87
C ASP A 518 0.07 16.46 -31.64
N TYR A 519 0.44 17.49 -32.40
CA TYR A 519 1.73 18.16 -32.21
C TYR A 519 1.66 19.24 -31.14
N SER A 520 0.46 19.68 -30.75
CA SER A 520 0.29 20.70 -29.71
C SER A 520 0.84 20.25 -28.36
N VAL A 521 0.91 18.93 -28.10
CA VAL A 521 1.55 18.36 -26.90
C VAL A 521 3.09 18.40 -26.96
N LEU A 522 3.69 18.46 -28.15
CA LEU A 522 5.14 18.47 -28.38
C LEU A 522 5.71 19.88 -28.47
N VAL A 523 4.99 20.78 -29.14
CA VAL A 523 5.43 22.16 -29.39
C VAL A 523 5.78 22.85 -28.07
N ASP A 524 6.94 23.49 -28.02
CA ASP A 524 7.53 24.18 -26.87
C ASP A 524 7.84 23.28 -25.65
N ARG A 525 7.70 21.95 -25.75
CA ARG A 525 7.87 21.02 -24.62
C ARG A 525 8.87 19.90 -24.86
N TYR A 526 8.82 19.27 -26.03
CA TYR A 526 9.69 18.18 -26.41
C TYR A 526 11.09 18.70 -26.75
N ILE A 527 12.13 18.15 -26.12
CA ILE A 527 13.52 18.52 -26.40
C ILE A 527 14.24 17.32 -27.06
N PRO A 528 14.37 17.30 -28.41
CA PRO A 528 15.07 16.24 -29.12
C PRO A 528 16.57 16.22 -28.86
N ASN A 529 17.17 15.02 -28.88
CA ASN A 529 18.61 14.83 -28.67
C ASN A 529 19.47 15.46 -29.77
N LEU A 530 18.92 15.59 -30.98
CA LEU A 530 19.67 16.02 -32.17
C LEU A 530 20.02 17.53 -32.13
N VAL A 531 19.06 18.36 -31.72
CA VAL A 531 19.17 19.83 -31.78
C VAL A 531 19.08 20.53 -30.41
N ALA A 532 18.75 19.81 -29.34
CA ALA A 532 18.77 20.30 -27.95
C ALA A 532 18.05 21.65 -27.70
N CYS A 533 16.95 21.90 -28.42
CA CYS A 533 16.04 23.03 -28.20
C CYS A 533 14.59 22.56 -28.29
N PRO A 534 13.61 23.31 -27.76
CA PRO A 534 12.22 22.89 -27.78
C PRO A 534 11.72 22.69 -29.21
N PHE A 535 10.89 21.66 -29.41
CA PHE A 535 10.31 21.33 -30.71
C PHE A 535 9.38 22.45 -31.17
N GLU A 536 9.54 22.88 -32.41
CA GLU A 536 8.75 23.95 -33.03
C GLU A 536 8.38 23.57 -34.45
N LEU A 537 7.23 24.05 -34.92
CA LEU A 537 6.77 23.90 -36.31
C LEU A 537 7.15 25.14 -37.13
N THR A 538 8.45 25.47 -37.13
CA THR A 538 8.98 26.71 -37.70
C THR A 538 10.09 26.45 -38.71
N ARG A 539 10.35 27.44 -39.57
CA ARG A 539 11.41 27.36 -40.59
C ARG A 539 12.78 27.34 -39.93
N GLU A 540 12.90 28.09 -38.85
CA GLU A 540 14.07 28.23 -38.01
C GLU A 540 14.42 26.89 -37.37
N PHE A 541 13.43 26.13 -36.88
CA PHE A 541 13.65 24.81 -36.31
C PHE A 541 14.05 23.78 -37.37
N ALA A 542 13.45 23.81 -38.56
CA ALA A 542 13.87 22.98 -39.69
C ALA A 542 15.34 23.24 -40.08
N GLN A 543 15.76 24.51 -40.10
CA GLN A 543 17.15 24.89 -40.37
C GLN A 543 18.11 24.32 -39.30
N LYS A 544 17.76 24.39 -38.02
CA LYS A 544 18.58 23.82 -36.93
C LYS A 544 18.84 22.31 -37.11
N ILE A 545 17.90 21.56 -37.70
CA ILE A 545 18.11 20.14 -38.04
C ILE A 545 19.16 20.02 -39.15
N LEU A 546 19.02 20.82 -40.22
CA LEU A 546 19.93 20.78 -41.37
C LEU A 546 21.38 21.19 -41.00
N ASP A 547 21.53 22.07 -40.01
CA ASP A 547 22.84 22.50 -39.50
C ASP A 547 23.67 21.36 -38.90
N VAL A 548 23.02 20.30 -38.41
CA VAL A 548 23.68 19.15 -37.76
C VAL A 548 23.64 17.87 -38.59
N VAL A 549 22.66 17.71 -39.49
CA VAL A 549 22.52 16.53 -40.34
C VAL A 549 22.14 16.88 -41.79
N PRO A 550 22.70 16.16 -42.79
CA PRO A 550 22.38 16.39 -44.19
C PRO A 550 21.07 15.69 -44.58
N SER A 551 19.93 16.22 -44.13
CA SER A 551 18.61 15.71 -44.51
C SER A 551 18.15 16.28 -45.85
N GLU A 552 18.18 15.45 -46.89
CA GLU A 552 17.69 15.81 -48.24
C GLU A 552 16.21 16.22 -48.24
N ARG A 553 15.39 15.65 -47.34
CA ARG A 553 13.95 15.98 -47.25
C ARG A 553 13.70 17.36 -46.63
N ILE A 554 14.49 17.73 -45.63
CA ILE A 554 14.41 19.07 -45.01
C ILE A 554 15.00 20.11 -45.95
N GLU A 555 16.13 19.80 -46.59
CA GLU A 555 16.75 20.66 -47.61
C GLU A 555 15.75 20.97 -48.72
N ALA A 556 15.14 19.95 -49.34
CA ALA A 556 14.12 20.13 -50.36
C ALA A 556 12.87 20.91 -49.87
N ALA A 557 12.51 20.80 -48.59
CA ALA A 557 11.40 21.59 -48.04
C ALA A 557 11.76 23.07 -47.83
N LEU A 558 13.04 23.40 -47.67
CA LEU A 558 13.56 24.75 -47.44
C LEU A 558 14.03 25.46 -48.72
N GLU A 559 14.27 24.71 -49.80
CA GLU A 559 14.80 25.20 -51.09
C GLU A 559 13.92 26.27 -51.75
N ASP A 560 12.59 26.11 -51.74
CA ASP A 560 11.67 27.08 -52.36
C ASP A 560 10.50 27.48 -51.44
N GLU A 561 10.05 28.72 -51.57
CA GLU A 561 9.03 29.32 -50.69
C GLU A 561 7.64 28.71 -50.88
N THR A 562 7.34 28.15 -52.05
CA THR A 562 6.03 27.54 -52.34
C THR A 562 5.91 26.19 -51.64
N THR A 563 6.96 25.38 -51.71
CA THR A 563 7.04 24.11 -50.98
C THR A 563 6.96 24.32 -49.48
N TRP A 564 7.72 25.28 -48.93
CA TRP A 564 7.64 25.60 -47.50
C TRP A 564 6.22 26.03 -47.08
N LYS A 565 5.55 26.92 -47.84
CA LYS A 565 4.16 27.32 -47.56
C LYS A 565 3.22 26.13 -47.51
N SER A 566 3.36 25.17 -48.42
CA SER A 566 2.56 23.95 -48.42
C SER A 566 2.77 23.08 -47.16
N TYR A 567 3.94 23.11 -46.54
CA TYR A 567 4.17 22.46 -45.25
C TYR A 567 3.62 23.29 -44.10
N ALA A 568 3.89 24.60 -44.09
CA ALA A 568 3.47 25.50 -43.01
C ALA A 568 1.94 25.63 -42.86
N GLU A 569 1.18 25.46 -43.95
CA GLU A 569 -0.29 25.47 -43.92
C GLU A 569 -0.91 24.16 -43.39
N ASP A 570 -0.13 23.06 -43.32
CA ASP A 570 -0.58 21.75 -42.86
C ASP A 570 0.32 21.24 -41.71
N GLU A 571 -0.16 21.45 -40.48
CA GLU A 571 0.49 21.01 -39.25
C GLU A 571 0.86 19.52 -39.29
N GLN A 572 0.00 18.66 -39.83
CA GLN A 572 0.29 17.22 -39.89
C GLN A 572 1.44 16.93 -40.85
N LYS A 573 1.48 17.63 -41.99
CA LYS A 573 2.53 17.44 -42.99
C LYS A 573 3.88 17.94 -42.48
N LEU A 574 3.95 19.15 -41.91
CA LEU A 574 5.19 19.71 -41.37
C LEU A 574 5.65 18.95 -40.11
N GLY A 575 4.74 18.71 -39.17
CA GLY A 575 5.05 17.97 -37.95
C GLY A 575 5.57 16.57 -38.24
N ARG A 576 4.98 15.85 -39.21
CA ARG A 576 5.41 14.50 -39.57
C ARG A 576 6.79 14.50 -40.21
N LEU A 577 7.08 15.48 -41.07
CA LEU A 577 8.40 15.66 -41.68
C LEU A 577 9.46 15.88 -40.58
N LEU A 578 9.25 16.87 -39.72
CA LEU A 578 10.21 17.24 -38.67
C LEU A 578 10.43 16.12 -37.66
N LEU A 579 9.35 15.51 -37.15
CA LEU A 579 9.44 14.44 -36.15
C LEU A 579 10.13 13.19 -36.71
N THR A 580 9.79 12.80 -37.94
CA THR A 580 10.38 11.64 -38.60
C THR A 580 11.87 11.84 -38.87
N GLU A 581 12.26 13.03 -39.33
CA GLU A 581 13.67 13.35 -39.60
C GLU A 581 14.47 13.45 -38.29
N LEU A 582 13.95 14.09 -37.23
CA LEU A 582 14.60 14.11 -35.91
C LEU A 582 14.90 12.70 -35.39
N LEU A 583 13.87 11.84 -35.34
CA LEU A 583 13.98 10.50 -34.75
C LEU A 583 14.81 9.55 -35.62
N SER A 584 14.72 9.67 -36.95
CA SER A 584 15.52 8.83 -37.84
C SER A 584 17.00 9.21 -37.83
N TRP A 585 17.33 10.50 -37.80
CA TRP A 585 18.73 10.95 -37.74
C TRP A 585 19.36 10.80 -36.36
N GLN A 586 18.57 10.79 -35.29
CA GLN A 586 19.07 10.48 -33.94
C GLN A 586 19.78 9.12 -33.88
N PHE A 587 19.32 8.15 -34.67
CA PHE A 587 19.95 6.83 -34.83
C PHE A 587 21.46 6.90 -35.11
N ALA A 588 21.90 7.89 -35.90
CA ALA A 588 23.26 8.01 -36.43
C ALA A 588 23.98 9.31 -36.01
N SER A 589 23.43 10.05 -35.06
CA SER A 589 23.95 11.36 -34.65
C SER A 589 24.19 11.42 -33.13
N PRO A 590 25.23 12.12 -32.67
CA PRO A 590 25.55 12.23 -31.24
C PRO A 590 24.41 12.82 -30.41
N VAL A 591 24.28 12.34 -29.17
CA VAL A 591 23.33 12.88 -28.18
C VAL A 591 23.92 14.12 -27.51
N ARG A 592 23.23 15.26 -27.58
CA ARG A 592 23.67 16.57 -27.05
C ARG A 592 23.10 16.85 -25.65
N TRP A 593 23.35 15.98 -24.68
CA TRP A 593 22.73 16.06 -23.35
C TRP A 593 23.23 17.24 -22.49
N ILE A 594 24.49 17.65 -22.65
CA ILE A 594 25.04 18.84 -21.99
C ILE A 594 24.16 20.07 -22.28
N GLU A 595 23.82 20.28 -23.55
CA GLU A 595 23.02 21.41 -24.01
C GLU A 595 21.57 21.30 -23.54
N THR A 596 20.99 20.09 -23.60
CA THR A 596 19.65 19.82 -23.05
C THR A 596 19.55 20.19 -21.57
N GLN A 597 20.55 19.81 -20.77
CA GLN A 597 20.57 20.12 -19.34
C GLN A 597 20.79 21.62 -19.10
N ALA A 598 21.70 22.26 -19.83
CA ALA A 598 21.95 23.69 -19.72
C ALA A 598 20.69 24.51 -20.03
N LEU A 599 19.98 24.14 -21.10
CA LEU A 599 18.69 24.73 -21.47
C LEU A 599 17.64 24.56 -20.37
N MET A 600 17.51 23.36 -19.78
CA MET A 600 16.54 23.09 -18.72
C MET A 600 16.83 23.88 -17.44
N PHE A 601 18.09 23.91 -17.00
CA PHE A 601 18.48 24.47 -15.70
C PHE A 601 18.71 25.98 -15.72
N ALA A 602 19.04 26.57 -16.86
CA ALA A 602 19.24 28.02 -16.93
C ALA A 602 17.93 28.78 -16.69
N ASP A 603 18.04 29.92 -15.99
CA ASP A 603 16.93 30.86 -15.83
C ASP A 603 16.42 31.43 -17.16
N ARG A 604 15.12 31.73 -17.22
CA ARG A 604 14.46 32.28 -18.43
C ARG A 604 15.03 33.63 -18.86
N ALA A 605 15.49 34.46 -17.94
CA ALA A 605 16.12 35.74 -18.27
C ALA A 605 17.46 35.57 -19.01
N ARG A 606 18.07 34.38 -18.94
CA ARG A 606 19.29 34.01 -19.67
C ARG A 606 19.00 33.11 -20.88
N GLY A 607 17.74 32.96 -21.27
CA GLY A 607 17.31 32.14 -22.42
C GLY A 607 17.13 30.65 -22.11
N GLY A 608 17.12 30.25 -20.83
CA GLY A 608 16.78 28.88 -20.42
C GLY A 608 15.27 28.66 -20.21
N LEU A 609 14.91 27.48 -19.72
CA LEU A 609 13.51 27.10 -19.48
C LEU A 609 13.05 27.37 -18.04
N GLY A 610 14.00 27.49 -17.11
CA GLY A 610 13.76 27.71 -15.69
C GLY A 610 13.02 26.54 -15.00
N VAL A 611 13.40 25.31 -15.32
CA VAL A 611 12.84 24.11 -14.66
C VAL A 611 13.06 24.20 -13.14
N GLU A 612 12.02 23.91 -12.36
CA GLU A 612 12.05 23.86 -10.90
C GLU A 612 12.19 22.42 -10.39
N GLU A 613 11.55 21.47 -11.09
CA GLU A 613 11.62 20.05 -10.80
C GLU A 613 12.10 19.25 -12.00
N TYR A 614 13.20 18.52 -11.83
CA TYR A 614 13.76 17.62 -12.83
C TYR A 614 13.51 16.18 -12.39
N VAL A 615 12.62 15.47 -13.08
CA VAL A 615 12.15 14.14 -12.66
C VAL A 615 12.60 13.08 -13.65
N GLU A 616 13.47 12.17 -13.22
CA GLU A 616 13.83 10.98 -13.99
C GLU A 616 12.79 9.86 -13.82
N VAL A 617 12.16 9.46 -14.92
CA VAL A 617 11.28 8.28 -14.98
C VAL A 617 12.12 7.06 -15.32
N GLY A 618 12.61 6.37 -14.29
CA GLY A 618 13.45 5.19 -14.43
C GLY A 618 13.70 4.49 -13.11
N LEU A 619 14.61 3.52 -13.12
CA LEU A 619 14.86 2.64 -11.98
C LEU A 619 15.54 3.37 -10.82
N GLY A 620 14.98 3.26 -9.61
CA GLY A 620 15.49 3.93 -8.41
C GLY A 620 16.86 3.48 -7.93
N ASN A 621 17.27 2.25 -8.24
CA ASN A 621 18.60 1.74 -7.90
C ASN A 621 19.68 2.14 -8.92
N ALA A 622 19.30 2.77 -10.05
CA ALA A 622 20.20 3.26 -11.08
C ALA A 622 19.71 4.61 -11.66
N PRO A 623 19.61 5.68 -10.85
CA PRO A 623 19.07 6.98 -11.27
C PRO A 623 20.11 7.78 -12.07
N THR A 624 20.35 7.37 -13.32
CA THR A 624 21.45 7.86 -14.14
C THR A 624 21.32 9.32 -14.52
N LEU A 625 20.17 9.74 -15.05
CA LEU A 625 19.97 11.11 -15.52
C LEU A 625 19.79 12.09 -14.37
N ALA A 626 19.16 11.68 -13.27
CA ALA A 626 19.09 12.44 -12.03
C ALA A 626 20.49 12.66 -11.45
N ASN A 627 21.36 11.63 -11.43
CA ASN A 627 22.74 11.80 -11.00
C ASN A 627 23.55 12.73 -11.93
N LEU A 628 23.30 12.69 -13.24
CA LEU A 628 23.91 13.64 -14.17
C LEU A 628 23.39 15.05 -13.92
N GLY A 629 22.08 15.24 -13.75
CA GLY A 629 21.46 16.54 -13.45
C GLY A 629 22.02 17.17 -12.17
N ALA A 630 22.09 16.40 -11.09
CA ALA A 630 22.68 16.86 -9.82
C ALA A 630 24.15 17.28 -9.97
N LYS A 631 24.94 16.57 -10.77
CA LYS A 631 26.33 16.95 -11.05
C LYS A 631 26.44 18.19 -11.93
N THR A 632 25.55 18.37 -12.89
CA THR A 632 25.48 19.58 -13.72
C THR A 632 25.16 20.80 -12.85
N LEU A 633 24.17 20.70 -11.96
CA LEU A 633 23.82 21.76 -11.01
C LEU A 633 24.95 22.11 -10.03
N ALA A 634 25.86 21.17 -9.76
CA ALA A 634 27.05 21.41 -8.94
C ALA A 634 28.18 22.15 -9.70
N LEU A 635 28.06 22.35 -11.02
CA LEU A 635 29.04 23.14 -11.78
C LEU A 635 28.91 24.63 -11.41
N PRO A 636 30.02 25.40 -11.42
CA PRO A 636 30.01 26.81 -11.01
C PRO A 636 28.97 27.68 -11.75
N GLU A 637 28.72 27.40 -13.02
CA GLU A 637 27.73 28.11 -13.86
C GLU A 637 26.29 28.01 -13.34
N PHE A 638 25.95 26.94 -12.63
CA PHE A 638 24.61 26.67 -12.11
C PHE A 638 24.50 26.87 -10.60
N SER A 639 25.54 27.40 -9.93
CA SER A 639 25.57 27.57 -8.47
C SER A 639 24.44 28.43 -7.90
N GLY A 640 23.87 29.33 -8.72
CA GLY A 640 22.71 30.16 -8.36
C GLY A 640 21.36 29.53 -8.68
N GLU A 641 21.32 28.42 -9.42
CA GLU A 641 20.08 27.77 -9.83
C GLU A 641 19.56 26.84 -8.74
N LYS A 642 18.24 26.88 -8.51
CA LYS A 642 17.56 26.11 -7.47
C LYS A 642 16.58 25.14 -8.11
N VAL A 643 17.10 24.02 -8.59
CA VAL A 643 16.33 22.95 -9.24
C VAL A 643 16.36 21.71 -8.37
N THR A 644 15.19 21.15 -8.07
CA THR A 644 15.08 19.91 -7.32
C THR A 644 15.12 18.72 -8.26
N VAL A 645 15.97 17.73 -7.96
CA VAL A 645 16.20 16.58 -8.84
C VAL A 645 15.65 15.31 -8.20
N TYR A 646 14.65 14.73 -8.85
CA TYR A 646 13.99 13.49 -8.41
C TYR A 646 14.23 12.34 -9.37
N ASN A 647 14.12 11.13 -8.85
CA ASN A 647 13.91 9.90 -9.62
C ASN A 647 12.67 9.19 -9.06
N VAL A 648 11.78 8.72 -9.95
CA VAL A 648 10.48 8.14 -9.56
C VAL A 648 10.60 6.96 -8.60
N GLY A 649 11.64 6.12 -8.73
CA GLY A 649 11.86 4.99 -7.84
C GLY A 649 12.62 5.35 -6.56
N ARG A 650 13.64 6.21 -6.64
CA ARG A 650 14.47 6.60 -5.47
C ARG A 650 13.68 7.51 -4.52
N ASP A 651 12.96 8.47 -5.07
CA ASP A 651 12.28 9.53 -4.35
C ASP A 651 10.75 9.35 -4.40
N GLU A 652 10.28 8.10 -4.45
CA GLU A 652 8.88 7.71 -4.62
C GLU A 652 7.94 8.51 -3.70
N GLY A 653 8.25 8.58 -2.40
CA GLY A 653 7.44 9.33 -1.44
C GLY A 653 7.27 10.82 -1.79
N ARG A 654 8.31 11.47 -2.32
CA ARG A 654 8.26 12.89 -2.75
C ARG A 654 7.44 13.07 -4.02
N VAL A 655 7.70 12.21 -5.02
CA VAL A 655 7.07 12.30 -6.34
C VAL A 655 5.56 12.04 -6.25
N TYR A 656 5.15 11.09 -5.41
CA TYR A 656 3.73 10.78 -5.19
C TYR A 656 3.09 11.59 -4.04
N MET A 657 3.87 12.48 -3.39
CA MET A 657 3.43 13.34 -2.28
C MET A 657 2.85 12.55 -1.09
N THR A 658 3.47 11.42 -0.74
CA THR A 658 3.07 10.53 0.37
C THR A 658 4.04 10.56 1.55
N ASP A 659 5.12 11.33 1.43
CA ASP A 659 6.12 11.61 2.46
C ASP A 659 5.55 12.36 3.67
N THR A 660 6.03 12.05 4.87
CA THR A 660 5.53 12.58 6.17
C THR A 660 6.60 13.24 7.04
N ASP A 661 7.84 13.33 6.56
CA ASP A 661 8.94 13.95 7.31
C ASP A 661 8.75 15.46 7.46
N SER A 662 9.10 15.98 8.64
CA SER A 662 9.06 17.42 8.92
C SER A 662 10.29 18.12 8.36
N LEU A 663 10.08 19.20 7.59
CA LEU A 663 11.16 20.14 7.24
C LEU A 663 11.43 21.18 8.34
N VAL A 664 10.61 21.18 9.39
CA VAL A 664 10.71 22.12 10.50
C VAL A 664 11.64 21.52 11.57
N PRO A 665 12.69 22.24 12.02
CA PRO A 665 13.49 21.83 13.17
C PRO A 665 12.62 21.69 14.41
N GLU A 666 12.78 20.59 15.16
CA GLU A 666 12.09 20.43 16.44
C GLU A 666 12.65 21.43 17.46
N VAL A 667 11.88 22.49 17.72
CA VAL A 667 12.14 23.40 18.83
C VAL A 667 11.49 22.79 20.06
N PHE A 668 12.28 22.07 20.87
CA PHE A 668 11.84 21.64 22.19
C PHE A 668 11.78 22.86 23.10
N THR A 669 10.59 23.40 23.36
CA THR A 669 10.35 24.20 24.56
C THR A 669 10.04 23.21 25.70
N GLU A 670 10.61 23.43 26.89
CA GLU A 670 10.45 22.53 28.04
C GLU A 670 8.97 22.32 28.46
N GLU A 671 8.05 23.15 27.94
CA GLU A 671 6.60 23.09 28.20
C GLU A 671 5.84 22.03 27.36
N ASP A 672 6.32 21.64 26.16
CA ASP A 672 5.66 20.63 25.30
C ASP A 672 5.74 19.21 25.87
N SER A 673 6.63 18.97 26.84
CA SER A 673 6.77 17.68 27.52
C SER A 673 5.73 17.44 28.61
N GLN A 674 4.90 18.43 28.94
CA GLN A 674 3.80 18.28 29.91
C GLN A 674 2.41 18.16 29.26
N GLU A 675 2.14 18.80 28.12
CA GLU A 675 0.80 18.79 27.49
C GLU A 675 0.47 17.50 26.71
N ALA A 676 1.47 16.76 26.21
CA ALA A 676 1.22 15.47 25.54
C ALA A 676 0.78 14.34 26.50
N SER A 677 0.88 14.57 27.81
CA SER A 677 0.49 13.61 28.86
C SER A 677 -0.91 13.84 29.44
N SER A 678 -1.57 14.97 29.12
CA SER A 678 -2.83 15.39 29.76
C SER A 678 -4.10 15.24 28.91
N ILE A 679 -4.04 14.70 27.69
CA ILE A 679 -5.23 14.48 26.84
C ILE A 679 -5.82 13.06 26.98
N ALA A 680 -5.15 12.14 27.71
CA ALA A 680 -5.60 10.74 27.82
C ALA A 680 -6.45 10.40 29.06
N ASP A 681 -6.63 11.31 30.04
CA ASP A 681 -7.40 11.00 31.25
C ASP A 681 -8.35 12.15 31.63
N ALA A 682 -9.58 12.10 31.11
CA ALA A 682 -10.67 12.97 31.52
C ALA A 682 -12.00 12.21 31.59
N THR A 683 -12.07 11.19 32.44
CA THR A 683 -13.32 10.73 33.09
C THR A 683 -13.06 10.24 34.51
N ALA A 684 -12.93 11.13 35.48
CA ALA A 684 -13.32 10.91 36.88
C ALA A 684 -13.10 12.17 37.74
N ALA A 685 -14.09 12.53 38.55
CA ALA A 685 -14.00 13.50 39.63
C ALA A 685 -14.24 12.78 40.98
N PRO A 686 -14.03 13.41 42.16
CA PRO A 686 -12.73 13.87 42.68
C PRO A 686 -12.47 13.33 44.11
N ALA A 687 -11.21 13.25 44.54
CA ALA A 687 -10.87 13.24 45.97
C ALA A 687 -9.54 13.98 46.22
N ALA A 688 -9.62 15.01 47.06
CA ALA A 688 -8.52 15.85 47.53
C ALA A 688 -8.06 15.37 48.94
N PRO A 689 -7.12 16.06 49.62
CA PRO A 689 -5.70 16.25 49.28
C PRO A 689 -4.76 16.00 50.50
N ALA A 690 -3.45 15.89 50.29
CA ALA A 690 -2.37 16.38 51.20
C ALA A 690 -1.00 15.91 50.64
N ALA A 691 -0.19 16.78 50.02
CA ALA A 691 0.68 17.82 50.61
C ALA A 691 2.07 17.28 51.04
N ASN A 692 3.07 17.61 50.20
CA ASN A 692 4.44 18.11 50.45
C ASN A 692 5.31 17.35 51.48
N VAL A 693 6.65 17.22 51.37
CA VAL A 693 7.63 18.32 51.23
C VAL A 693 9.04 17.75 50.85
N VAL A 694 9.71 18.45 49.92
CA VAL A 694 11.14 18.87 49.79
C VAL A 694 12.38 17.94 49.87
N SER A 695 13.25 18.20 48.87
CA SER A 695 14.69 18.59 48.94
C SER A 695 15.79 17.54 48.76
N ALA A 696 16.38 17.60 47.55
CA ALA A 696 17.80 17.80 47.21
C ALA A 696 18.92 16.88 47.76
N ALA A 697 19.67 16.37 46.77
CA ALA A 697 21.04 15.84 46.69
C ALA A 697 22.09 16.53 47.62
N PRO A 698 23.30 15.94 47.91
CA PRO A 698 24.14 15.25 46.92
C PRO A 698 25.13 14.13 47.36
N ALA A 699 25.73 13.51 46.33
CA ALA A 699 27.08 12.93 46.24
C ALA A 699 27.43 11.53 46.81
N ALA A 700 27.69 10.62 45.84
CA ALA A 700 28.84 9.71 45.66
C ALA A 700 29.28 8.68 46.74
N SER A 701 29.25 7.41 46.27
CA SER A 701 30.35 6.42 46.21
C SER A 701 30.20 5.07 46.95
N ALA A 702 30.43 4.02 46.15
CA ALA A 702 30.99 2.69 46.42
C ALA A 702 30.26 1.65 47.30
N SER A 703 29.74 0.63 46.60
CA SER A 703 29.78 -0.83 46.87
C SER A 703 29.74 -1.36 48.31
N ALA A 704 28.71 -2.15 48.62
CA ALA A 704 28.85 -3.53 49.11
C ALA A 704 27.50 -4.25 49.13
N ALA A 705 27.57 -5.56 48.91
CA ALA A 705 26.49 -6.54 48.78
C ALA A 705 25.41 -6.45 49.87
N ASN A 706 24.15 -6.69 49.46
CA ASN A 706 23.08 -7.07 50.37
C ASN A 706 22.13 -8.10 49.73
N ALA A 707 21.87 -9.14 50.53
CA ALA A 707 20.63 -9.88 50.76
C ALA A 707 19.63 -10.09 49.60
N ALA A 708 19.25 -11.36 49.42
CA ALA A 708 18.12 -11.81 48.65
C ALA A 708 16.83 -11.06 49.03
N ALA A 709 16.27 -10.32 48.08
CA ALA A 709 14.96 -9.71 48.18
C ALA A 709 13.95 -10.55 47.39
N SER A 710 13.03 -11.19 48.10
CA SER A 710 11.84 -11.84 47.56
C SER A 710 10.78 -10.79 47.18
N GLY A 711 11.06 -9.99 46.15
CA GLY A 711 10.12 -9.07 45.52
C GLY A 711 9.80 -9.48 44.07
N PRO A 712 8.71 -8.99 43.47
CA PRO A 712 8.44 -9.21 42.05
C PRO A 712 9.61 -8.71 41.20
N VAL A 713 10.11 -9.56 40.30
CA VAL A 713 11.21 -9.22 39.38
C VAL A 713 10.74 -8.07 38.48
N ALA A 714 11.48 -6.97 38.44
CA ALA A 714 11.17 -5.85 37.57
C ALA A 714 11.19 -6.30 36.09
N ASP A 715 10.22 -5.83 35.30
CA ASP A 715 10.16 -6.14 33.88
C ASP A 715 11.29 -5.43 33.11
N LEU A 716 11.78 -6.05 32.03
CA LEU A 716 12.90 -5.54 31.23
C LEU A 716 12.36 -4.90 29.94
N PRO A 717 12.30 -3.57 29.81
CA PRO A 717 11.77 -2.94 28.60
C PRO A 717 12.61 -3.31 27.38
N PHE A 718 11.98 -3.96 26.39
CA PHE A 718 12.62 -4.32 25.12
C PHE A 718 12.36 -3.24 24.07
N LYS A 719 13.38 -2.47 23.70
CA LYS A 719 13.27 -1.32 22.81
C LYS A 719 13.64 -1.65 21.37
N ALA A 720 13.45 -0.67 20.47
CA ALA A 720 13.90 -0.74 19.08
C ALA A 720 15.41 -1.02 18.99
N SER A 721 16.21 -0.42 19.87
CA SER A 721 17.66 -0.66 19.95
C SER A 721 18.04 -2.11 20.22
N ASP A 722 17.24 -2.83 21.02
CA ASP A 722 17.46 -4.24 21.35
C ASP A 722 17.15 -5.14 20.16
N ALA A 723 16.06 -4.84 19.44
CA ALA A 723 15.69 -5.52 18.20
C ALA A 723 16.79 -5.36 17.13
N ILE A 724 17.28 -4.14 16.93
CA ILE A 724 18.33 -3.89 15.93
C ILE A 724 19.65 -4.55 16.34
N SER A 725 20.01 -4.52 17.62
CA SER A 725 21.19 -5.25 18.11
C SER A 725 21.08 -6.76 17.85
N MET A 726 19.89 -7.34 18.05
CA MET A 726 19.61 -8.76 17.74
C MET A 726 19.74 -9.04 16.24
N LEU A 727 19.15 -8.21 15.39
CA LEU A 727 19.16 -8.37 13.94
C LEU A 727 20.59 -8.25 13.36
N ILE A 728 21.37 -7.30 13.86
CA ILE A 728 22.77 -7.11 13.48
C ILE A 728 23.62 -8.30 13.94
N ALA A 729 23.46 -8.74 15.19
CA ALA A 729 24.17 -9.92 15.69
C ALA A 729 23.84 -11.17 14.87
N TYR A 730 22.57 -11.34 14.48
CA TYR A 730 22.10 -12.45 13.65
C TYR A 730 22.72 -12.41 12.24
N SER A 731 22.56 -11.30 11.52
CA SER A 731 23.01 -11.11 10.14
C SER A 731 24.54 -11.12 9.99
N ALA A 732 25.27 -10.50 10.91
CA ALA A 732 26.74 -10.44 10.90
C ALA A 732 27.40 -11.70 11.49
N LYS A 733 26.63 -12.68 11.99
CA LYS A 733 27.13 -13.90 12.63
C LYS A 733 28.15 -13.61 13.74
N ILE A 734 27.79 -12.68 14.63
CA ILE A 734 28.58 -12.32 15.82
C ILE A 734 27.72 -12.42 17.08
N ARG A 735 28.37 -12.41 18.25
CA ARG A 735 27.66 -12.31 19.52
C ARG A 735 27.40 -10.84 19.89
N LEU A 736 26.38 -10.61 20.73
CA LEU A 736 26.00 -9.25 21.16
C LEU A 736 27.11 -8.55 21.95
N ASP A 737 27.85 -9.29 22.78
CA ASP A 737 28.98 -8.78 23.56
C ASP A 737 30.19 -8.39 22.69
N GLN A 738 30.22 -8.83 21.44
CA GLN A 738 31.29 -8.53 20.48
C GLN A 738 30.97 -7.31 19.60
N ILE A 739 29.81 -6.66 19.76
CA ILE A 739 29.45 -5.43 19.06
C ILE A 739 29.96 -4.25 19.90
N GLY A 740 30.96 -3.53 19.39
CA GLY A 740 31.49 -2.33 20.03
C GLY A 740 30.64 -1.08 19.74
N ASP A 741 30.67 -0.11 20.65
CA ASP A 741 29.89 1.14 20.51
C ASP A 741 30.31 2.02 19.32
N THR A 742 31.51 1.80 18.80
CA THR A 742 32.09 2.47 17.62
C THR A 742 31.89 1.68 16.33
N ASP A 743 31.37 0.45 16.39
CA ASP A 743 31.08 -0.32 15.19
C ASP A 743 29.97 0.34 14.37
N THR A 744 30.06 0.27 13.05
CA THR A 744 29.01 0.72 12.12
C THR A 744 28.44 -0.48 11.38
N THR A 745 27.30 -0.31 10.72
CA THR A 745 26.78 -1.39 9.85
C THR A 745 27.76 -1.78 8.74
N ASP A 746 28.61 -0.83 8.31
CA ASP A 746 29.67 -1.08 7.33
C ASP A 746 30.82 -1.94 7.89
N THR A 747 31.30 -1.65 9.11
CA THR A 747 32.37 -2.45 9.74
C THR A 747 31.88 -3.87 10.06
N LEU A 748 30.63 -4.03 10.48
CA LEU A 748 30.04 -5.32 10.83
C LEU A 748 29.70 -6.19 9.62
N THR A 749 29.57 -5.59 8.43
CA THR A 749 29.36 -6.30 7.16
C THR A 749 30.64 -6.45 6.34
N ASN A 750 31.80 -6.14 6.92
CA ASN A 750 33.12 -6.16 6.27
C ASN A 750 33.18 -5.33 4.96
N GLY A 751 32.46 -4.20 4.90
CA GLY A 751 32.41 -3.33 3.72
C GLY A 751 31.70 -3.94 2.49
N VAL A 752 31.00 -5.08 2.66
CA VAL A 752 30.25 -5.71 1.57
C VAL A 752 28.92 -4.97 1.39
N SER A 753 28.90 -4.03 0.43
CA SER A 753 27.76 -3.14 0.19
C SER A 753 26.42 -3.86 -0.01
N SER A 754 26.39 -5.08 -0.57
CA SER A 754 25.15 -5.85 -0.72
C SER A 754 24.58 -6.34 0.61
N ARG A 755 25.43 -6.79 1.54
CA ARG A 755 25.02 -7.22 2.89
C ARG A 755 24.62 -6.04 3.75
N ARG A 756 25.35 -4.92 3.64
CA ARG A 756 25.02 -3.67 4.31
C ARG A 756 23.63 -3.17 3.91
N ASN A 757 23.35 -3.11 2.61
CA ASN A 757 22.06 -2.62 2.12
C ASN A 757 20.91 -3.57 2.50
N GLN A 758 21.13 -4.89 2.48
CA GLN A 758 20.15 -5.85 2.98
C GLN A 758 19.86 -5.64 4.47
N LEU A 759 20.90 -5.47 5.30
CA LEU A 759 20.75 -5.22 6.72
C LEU A 759 19.99 -3.91 7.00
N LEU A 760 20.22 -2.85 6.23
CA LEU A 760 19.48 -1.59 6.35
C LEU A 760 18.00 -1.74 5.95
N MET A 761 17.71 -2.56 4.93
CA MET A 761 16.33 -2.90 4.54
C MET A 761 15.64 -3.72 5.64
N ASP A 762 16.35 -4.69 6.22
CA ASP A 762 15.83 -5.53 7.30
C ASP A 762 15.57 -4.68 8.56
N ILE A 763 16.45 -3.73 8.90
CA ILE A 763 16.26 -2.77 10.00
C ILE A 763 14.99 -1.94 9.77
N SER A 764 14.81 -1.43 8.55
CA SER A 764 13.65 -0.59 8.19
C SER A 764 12.34 -1.40 8.27
N SER A 765 12.36 -2.63 7.73
CA SER A 765 11.21 -3.56 7.77
C SER A 765 10.89 -4.03 9.19
N GLU A 766 11.90 -4.22 10.03
CA GLU A 766 11.72 -4.61 11.43
C GLU A 766 11.08 -3.50 12.27
N LEU A 767 11.53 -2.27 12.08
CA LEU A 767 11.01 -1.11 12.81
C LEU A 767 9.68 -0.59 12.25
N GLY A 768 9.26 -1.06 11.06
CA GLY A 768 8.05 -0.59 10.38
C GLY A 768 8.20 0.84 9.83
N VAL A 769 9.41 1.25 9.48
CA VAL A 769 9.73 2.57 8.94
C VAL A 769 10.30 2.46 7.52
N ALA A 770 10.08 3.47 6.68
CA ALA A 770 10.48 3.41 5.27
C ALA A 770 12.01 3.32 5.08
N SER A 771 12.77 4.05 5.89
CA SER A 771 14.22 3.97 6.01
C SER A 771 14.69 4.62 7.30
N VAL A 772 15.91 4.29 7.76
CA VAL A 772 16.55 4.97 8.89
C VAL A 772 17.75 5.76 8.37
N ASP A 773 17.55 7.05 8.10
CA ASP A 773 18.58 7.94 7.54
C ASP A 773 19.83 8.00 8.44
N GLY A 774 21.00 7.82 7.83
CA GLY A 774 22.28 7.84 8.55
C GLY A 774 22.63 6.52 9.27
N ALA A 775 21.76 5.50 9.27
CA ALA A 775 22.04 4.23 9.94
C ALA A 775 23.26 3.47 9.38
N ALA A 776 23.62 3.72 8.11
CA ALA A 776 24.76 3.09 7.46
C ALA A 776 26.10 3.42 8.14
N GLU A 777 26.30 4.71 8.44
CA GLU A 777 27.57 5.30 8.90
C GLU A 777 27.56 5.63 10.39
N ALA A 778 26.40 5.55 11.06
CA ALA A 778 26.28 5.82 12.48
C ALA A 778 27.03 4.76 13.32
N PRO A 779 27.87 5.19 14.28
CA PRO A 779 28.38 4.30 15.32
C PRO A 779 27.23 3.64 16.08
N MET A 780 27.41 2.42 16.57
CA MET A 780 26.36 1.65 17.24
C MET A 780 25.69 2.38 18.40
N SER A 781 26.46 3.17 19.15
CA SER A 781 25.96 4.03 20.22
C SER A 781 25.02 5.15 19.74
N ALA A 782 25.26 5.71 18.55
CA ALA A 782 24.41 6.68 17.91
C ALA A 782 23.20 6.01 17.22
N LEU A 783 23.43 4.86 16.57
CA LEU A 783 22.38 4.08 15.93
C LEU A 783 21.31 3.65 16.93
N LYS A 784 21.70 3.13 18.11
CA LYS A 784 20.75 2.74 19.18
C LYS A 784 19.84 3.89 19.61
N LYS A 785 20.40 5.10 19.79
CA LYS A 785 19.61 6.30 20.14
C LYS A 785 18.68 6.72 19.00
N LEU A 786 19.19 6.67 17.76
CA LEU A 786 18.43 7.02 16.58
C LEU A 786 17.22 6.09 16.40
N VAL A 787 17.41 4.77 16.51
CA VAL A 787 16.30 3.82 16.30
C VAL A 787 15.27 3.88 17.43
N ASP A 788 15.69 4.13 18.68
CA ASP A 788 14.76 4.36 19.78
C ASP A 788 13.94 5.65 19.60
N SER A 789 14.54 6.69 19.00
CA SER A 789 13.86 7.94 18.64
C SER A 789 12.90 7.79 17.47
N VAL A 790 13.28 7.00 16.46
CA VAL A 790 12.50 6.80 15.22
C VAL A 790 11.35 5.81 15.45
N ALA A 791 11.49 4.88 16.39
CA ALA A 791 10.48 3.89 16.73
C ALA A 791 10.22 3.81 18.25
N PRO A 792 9.73 4.89 18.90
CA PRO A 792 9.55 4.96 20.35
C PRO A 792 8.43 4.05 20.87
N ARG A 793 7.54 3.57 19.97
CA ARG A 793 6.44 2.64 20.27
C ARG A 793 6.66 1.24 19.67
N TYR A 794 7.91 0.86 19.44
CA TYR A 794 8.26 -0.45 18.89
C TYR A 794 7.69 -1.59 19.75
N LYS A 795 7.09 -2.59 19.10
CA LYS A 795 6.54 -3.79 19.75
C LYS A 795 7.31 -5.02 19.28
N ALA A 796 8.03 -5.68 20.19
CA ALA A 796 8.81 -6.85 19.86
C ALA A 796 7.92 -8.06 19.52
N PHE A 797 8.07 -8.74 18.38
CA PHE A 797 9.02 -8.53 17.27
C PHE A 797 8.31 -7.97 16.03
N GLY A 798 9.03 -7.20 15.22
CA GLY A 798 8.62 -6.78 13.88
C GLY A 798 8.62 -7.93 12.87
N ALA A 799 8.42 -7.63 11.60
CA ALA A 799 8.20 -8.65 10.56
C ALA A 799 9.41 -9.58 10.36
N VAL A 800 10.63 -9.05 10.44
CA VAL A 800 11.86 -9.80 10.15
C VAL A 800 12.23 -10.73 11.31
N LEU A 801 12.32 -10.19 12.53
CA LEU A 801 12.66 -10.97 13.70
C LEU A 801 11.54 -11.97 14.07
N SER A 802 10.27 -11.66 13.79
CA SER A 802 9.16 -12.61 14.00
C SER A 802 9.33 -13.90 13.20
N ASP A 803 9.81 -13.82 11.96
CA ASP A 803 10.04 -14.99 11.12
C ASP A 803 11.29 -15.77 11.55
N ILE A 804 12.38 -15.06 11.87
CA ILE A 804 13.61 -15.66 12.40
C ILE A 804 13.33 -16.42 13.71
N VAL A 805 12.60 -15.81 14.64
CA VAL A 805 12.23 -16.43 15.92
C VAL A 805 11.37 -17.66 15.67
N ARG A 806 10.36 -17.57 14.79
CA ARG A 806 9.45 -18.68 14.49
C ARG A 806 10.19 -19.89 13.91
N GLU A 807 11.07 -19.66 12.93
CA GLU A 807 11.86 -20.73 12.31
C GLU A 807 12.77 -21.40 13.35
N ARG A 808 13.46 -20.61 14.17
CA ARG A 808 14.40 -21.16 15.15
C ARG A 808 13.71 -21.91 16.28
N LEU A 809 12.59 -21.39 16.80
CA LEU A 809 11.80 -22.09 17.81
C LEU A 809 11.25 -23.42 17.28
N ARG A 810 10.82 -23.46 16.02
CA ARG A 810 10.39 -24.72 15.38
C ARG A 810 11.51 -25.74 15.31
N ALA A 811 12.74 -25.32 14.98
CA ALA A 811 13.91 -26.18 14.94
C ALA A 811 14.29 -26.73 16.33
N LEU A 812 14.27 -25.88 17.37
CA LEU A 812 14.68 -26.27 18.72
C LEU A 812 13.62 -27.10 19.46
N PHE A 813 12.33 -26.78 19.29
CA PHE A 813 11.25 -27.31 20.13
C PHE A 813 10.25 -28.19 19.38
N GLY A 814 10.30 -28.22 18.05
CA GLY A 814 9.36 -28.97 17.22
C GLY A 814 9.36 -30.48 17.48
N ALA A 815 10.54 -31.06 17.71
CA ALA A 815 10.68 -32.49 18.02
C ALA A 815 10.09 -32.86 19.39
N ALA A 816 10.13 -31.95 20.37
CA ALA A 816 9.48 -32.13 21.67
C ALA A 816 7.96 -31.87 21.65
N GLY A 817 7.38 -31.45 20.51
CA GLY A 817 5.98 -31.08 20.41
C GLY A 817 5.61 -29.81 21.20
N VAL A 818 6.60 -29.01 21.61
CA VAL A 818 6.40 -27.82 22.44
C VAL A 818 5.97 -26.65 21.57
N LYS A 819 4.81 -26.08 21.87
CA LYS A 819 4.25 -24.92 21.14
C LYS A 819 4.78 -23.61 21.71
N PRO A 820 4.89 -22.53 20.92
CA PRO A 820 5.33 -21.22 21.41
C PRO A 820 4.57 -20.72 22.65
N ALA A 821 3.26 -20.99 22.73
CA ALA A 821 2.44 -20.65 23.89
C ALA A 821 2.89 -21.33 25.20
N GLN A 822 3.56 -22.49 25.14
CA GLN A 822 4.11 -23.16 26.33
C GLN A 822 5.41 -22.49 26.81
N ILE A 823 6.19 -21.90 25.90
CA ILE A 823 7.36 -21.09 26.24
C ILE A 823 6.89 -19.82 26.97
N ASP A 824 5.87 -19.16 26.42
CA ASP A 824 5.27 -17.97 27.02
C ASP A 824 4.70 -18.26 28.42
N LYS A 825 4.02 -19.40 28.60
CA LYS A 825 3.55 -19.86 29.91
C LYS A 825 4.68 -20.16 30.88
N ARG A 826 5.79 -20.75 30.44
CA ARG A 826 6.91 -21.01 31.34
C ARG A 826 7.55 -19.70 31.83
N ILE A 827 7.67 -18.69 30.98
CA ILE A 827 8.20 -17.37 31.37
C ILE A 827 7.23 -16.63 32.30
N SER A 828 5.95 -16.58 31.95
CA SER A 828 4.95 -15.75 32.65
C SER A 828 4.25 -16.44 33.83
N GLU A 829 4.01 -17.76 33.79
CA GLU A 829 3.29 -18.49 34.83
C GLU A 829 4.24 -19.22 35.80
N VAL A 830 5.34 -19.82 35.29
CA VAL A 830 6.30 -20.58 36.13
C VAL A 830 7.36 -19.66 36.74
N TRP A 831 8.00 -18.83 35.93
CA TRP A 831 9.01 -17.86 36.40
C TRP A 831 8.42 -16.51 36.83
N GLN A 832 7.13 -16.24 36.52
CA GLN A 832 6.44 -15.01 36.89
C GLN A 832 7.11 -13.73 36.36
N LEU A 833 7.64 -13.77 35.14
CA LEU A 833 8.35 -12.67 34.49
C LEU A 833 7.45 -11.93 33.48
N GLY A 834 7.69 -10.63 33.30
CA GLY A 834 6.88 -9.73 32.46
C GLY A 834 7.08 -9.89 30.94
N GLU A 835 6.38 -9.07 30.16
CA GLU A 835 6.38 -9.11 28.69
C GLU A 835 7.75 -8.75 28.10
N GLY A 836 8.49 -7.88 28.78
CA GLY A 836 9.85 -7.51 28.42
C GLY A 836 10.85 -8.67 28.50
N TRP A 837 10.77 -9.47 29.57
CA TRP A 837 11.57 -10.70 29.71
C TRP A 837 11.31 -11.69 28.59
N ARG A 838 10.05 -11.83 28.15
CA ARG A 838 9.70 -12.71 27.04
C ARG A 838 10.49 -12.38 25.78
N ALA A 839 10.58 -11.11 25.39
CA ALA A 839 11.32 -10.70 24.20
C ALA A 839 12.83 -10.99 24.33
N HIS A 840 13.45 -10.71 25.48
CA HIS A 840 14.87 -11.00 25.70
C HIS A 840 15.17 -12.51 25.73
N VAL A 841 14.30 -13.34 26.31
CA VAL A 841 14.49 -14.81 26.35
C VAL A 841 14.37 -15.41 24.96
N LEU A 842 13.42 -14.95 24.15
CA LEU A 842 13.28 -15.38 22.76
C LEU A 842 14.50 -14.95 21.92
N ALA A 843 15.02 -13.74 22.13
CA ALA A 843 16.25 -13.27 21.49
C ALA A 843 17.46 -14.14 21.88
N ALA A 844 17.59 -14.51 23.16
CA ALA A 844 18.65 -15.39 23.65
C ALA A 844 18.56 -16.80 23.03
N LEU A 845 17.37 -17.40 22.98
CA LEU A 845 17.15 -18.70 22.34
C LEU A 845 17.55 -18.69 20.86
N VAL A 846 17.29 -17.58 20.15
CA VAL A 846 17.72 -17.43 18.76
C VAL A 846 19.24 -17.27 18.65
N LEU A 847 19.82 -16.31 19.38
CA LEU A 847 21.20 -15.91 19.18
C LEU A 847 22.22 -16.88 19.80
N GLN A 848 21.88 -17.50 20.93
CA GLN A 848 22.81 -18.31 21.73
C GLN A 848 22.71 -19.81 21.43
N THR A 849 21.86 -20.24 20.50
CA THR A 849 21.83 -21.64 20.02
C THR A 849 22.43 -21.78 18.62
N ARG A 850 22.98 -20.71 18.04
CA ARG A 850 23.54 -20.74 16.67
C ARG A 850 24.81 -21.56 16.62
N GLU A 851 24.86 -22.50 15.69
CA GLU A 851 26.05 -23.32 15.45
C GLU A 851 27.15 -22.53 14.72
N GLY A 852 28.41 -22.84 15.05
CA GLY A 852 29.59 -22.29 14.39
C GLY A 852 30.31 -21.19 15.17
N ALA A 853 31.48 -20.78 14.68
CA ALA A 853 32.27 -19.71 15.29
C ALA A 853 31.76 -18.32 14.86
N SER A 854 31.85 -17.36 15.77
CA SER A 854 31.63 -15.96 15.46
C SER A 854 32.69 -15.44 14.49
N VAL A 855 32.33 -14.48 13.64
CA VAL A 855 33.28 -13.78 12.75
C VAL A 855 34.43 -13.12 13.51
N ARG A 856 34.22 -12.79 14.80
CA ARG A 856 35.25 -12.21 15.69
C ARG A 856 35.93 -13.24 16.60
N GLY A 857 35.73 -14.54 16.36
CA GLY A 857 36.25 -15.64 17.18
C GLY A 857 35.31 -16.06 18.31
N GLU A 858 35.55 -17.25 18.88
CA GLU A 858 34.71 -17.96 19.86
C GLU A 858 33.41 -18.56 19.29
N ASN A 859 32.80 -19.49 20.03
CA ASN A 859 31.58 -20.17 19.60
C ASN A 859 30.36 -19.24 19.73
N LEU A 860 29.47 -19.25 18.72
CA LEU A 860 28.22 -18.48 18.75
C LEU A 860 27.21 -19.08 19.75
N ALA A 861 27.27 -20.40 19.94
CA ALA A 861 26.42 -21.09 20.89
C ALA A 861 26.91 -20.88 22.33
N GLN A 862 26.04 -20.35 23.18
CA GLN A 862 26.19 -20.30 24.64
C GLN A 862 25.14 -21.18 25.35
N LEU A 863 24.15 -21.66 24.60
CA LEU A 863 23.14 -22.64 25.00
C LEU A 863 23.29 -23.91 24.15
N SER A 864 22.69 -25.01 24.61
CA SER A 864 22.65 -26.25 23.85
C SER A 864 22.04 -26.04 22.47
N THR A 865 22.70 -26.53 21.42
CA THR A 865 22.21 -26.47 20.03
C THR A 865 21.33 -27.67 19.68
N ASP A 866 21.36 -28.72 20.50
CA ASP A 866 20.54 -29.92 20.32
C ASP A 866 19.05 -29.61 20.45
N PRO A 867 18.21 -30.00 19.48
CA PRO A 867 16.76 -29.92 19.60
C PRO A 867 16.26 -30.66 20.84
N ALA A 868 15.34 -30.04 21.56
CA ALA A 868 14.68 -30.67 22.71
C ALA A 868 13.92 -31.91 22.24
N LYS A 869 14.21 -33.06 22.87
CA LYS A 869 13.59 -34.35 22.54
C LYS A 869 12.30 -34.62 23.33
N ASN A 870 12.06 -33.86 24.40
CA ASN A 870 10.88 -33.94 25.25
C ASN A 870 10.67 -32.61 25.99
N THR A 871 9.53 -32.49 26.67
CA THR A 871 9.16 -31.27 27.41
C THR A 871 10.19 -30.90 28.48
N ALA A 872 10.76 -31.87 29.21
CA ALA A 872 11.76 -31.59 30.25
C ALA A 872 13.07 -31.00 29.70
N ALA A 873 13.51 -31.45 28.53
CA ALA A 873 14.67 -30.89 27.84
C ALA A 873 14.37 -29.48 27.27
N ALA A 874 13.14 -29.26 26.78
CA ALA A 874 12.70 -27.94 26.32
C ALA A 874 12.67 -26.92 27.47
N ASP A 875 12.11 -27.36 28.59
CA ASP A 875 12.02 -26.64 29.85
C ASP A 875 13.41 -26.23 30.38
N ALA A 876 14.36 -27.16 30.40
CA ALA A 876 15.74 -26.88 30.81
C ALA A 876 16.45 -25.87 29.88
N LEU A 877 16.18 -25.92 28.57
CA LEU A 877 16.74 -24.98 27.61
C LEU A 877 16.16 -23.56 27.78
N ILE A 878 14.86 -23.45 28.07
CA ILE A 878 14.19 -22.18 28.38
C ILE A 878 14.73 -21.60 29.71
N ASP A 879 14.88 -22.44 30.74
CA ASP A 879 15.43 -22.03 32.03
C ASP A 879 16.88 -21.55 31.91
N ALA A 880 17.70 -22.22 31.09
CA ALA A 880 19.06 -21.79 30.78
C ALA A 880 19.10 -20.45 30.03
N ALA A 881 18.16 -20.21 29.10
CA ALA A 881 18.03 -18.92 28.43
C ALA A 881 17.63 -17.78 29.38
N ILE A 882 16.72 -18.05 30.33
CA ILE A 882 16.34 -17.10 31.39
C ILE A 882 17.55 -16.75 32.26
N ALA A 883 18.35 -17.74 32.67
CA ALA A 883 19.57 -17.51 33.44
C ALA A 883 20.59 -16.64 32.67
N GLN A 884 20.75 -16.86 31.36
CA GLN A 884 21.63 -16.05 30.51
C GLN A 884 21.15 -14.60 30.37
N VAL A 885 19.85 -14.39 30.18
CA VAL A 885 19.26 -13.02 30.14
C VAL A 885 19.45 -12.32 31.48
N ALA A 886 19.21 -13.02 32.57
CA ALA A 886 19.38 -12.48 33.92
C ALA A 886 20.83 -12.07 34.18
N GLN A 887 21.80 -12.91 33.78
CA GLN A 887 23.23 -12.59 33.86
C GLN A 887 23.60 -11.39 32.99
N ALA A 888 23.08 -11.29 31.76
CA ALA A 888 23.39 -10.19 30.84
C ALA A 888 22.85 -8.82 31.32
N HIS A 889 21.69 -8.82 31.99
CA HIS A 889 21.07 -7.61 32.53
C HIS A 889 21.43 -7.33 34.00
N GLY A 890 22.28 -8.17 34.61
CA GLY A 890 22.68 -8.01 36.01
C GLY A 890 21.54 -8.22 37.02
N VAL A 891 20.49 -8.95 36.64
CA VAL A 891 19.32 -9.22 37.47
C VAL A 891 19.43 -10.63 38.07
N SER A 892 19.11 -10.79 39.35
CA SER A 892 19.03 -12.12 39.97
C SER A 892 17.59 -12.63 39.87
N VAL A 893 17.41 -13.81 39.26
CA VAL A 893 16.10 -14.48 39.13
C VAL A 893 16.17 -15.85 39.78
N SER A 894 15.12 -16.23 40.50
CA SER A 894 14.98 -17.55 41.14
C SER A 894 13.57 -18.07 40.93
N GLN A 895 13.43 -19.35 40.57
CA GLN A 895 12.12 -19.99 40.51
C GLN A 895 11.46 -19.98 41.90
N PRO A 896 10.17 -19.62 42.01
CA PRO A 896 9.45 -19.72 43.28
C PRO A 896 9.45 -21.17 43.80
N GLY A 897 10.27 -21.47 44.83
CA GLY A 897 10.31 -22.77 45.51
C GLY A 897 11.66 -23.52 45.50
N ALA A 898 12.69 -23.03 44.82
CA ALA A 898 14.00 -23.70 44.78
C ALA A 898 14.95 -23.18 45.88
N ALA A 899 14.71 -23.54 47.14
CA ALA A 899 15.67 -23.37 48.23
C ALA A 899 15.95 -24.73 48.87
N GLY A 900 17.11 -25.32 48.57
CA GLY A 900 17.59 -26.50 49.31
C GLY A 900 18.72 -27.27 48.62
N GLY A 901 19.94 -27.06 49.08
CA GLY A 901 20.97 -28.12 49.09
C GLY A 901 22.18 -27.90 48.19
N ALA A 902 23.18 -27.20 48.74
CA ALA A 902 24.57 -27.28 48.27
C ALA A 902 25.39 -28.13 49.25
N GLY A 903 26.32 -28.93 48.74
CA GLY A 903 27.57 -29.22 49.46
C GLY A 903 27.96 -30.69 49.64
N GLY A 904 28.78 -31.20 48.71
CA GLY A 904 30.13 -31.70 49.00
C GLY A 904 30.33 -33.10 49.58
N ALA A 905 31.12 -33.92 48.87
CA ALA A 905 32.39 -34.51 49.33
C ALA A 905 32.75 -35.80 48.56
N VAL A 906 34.03 -35.97 48.27
CA VAL A 906 34.58 -37.01 47.39
C VAL A 906 35.29 -38.09 48.24
N VAL A 907 34.83 -39.35 48.07
CA VAL A 907 35.51 -40.68 48.11
C VAL A 907 36.04 -41.27 49.43
N ASP A 908 35.62 -42.51 49.74
CA ASP A 908 36.51 -43.62 50.15
C ASP A 908 35.91 -45.01 49.78
N SER A 909 36.75 -45.92 49.27
CA SER A 909 36.43 -47.09 48.46
C SER A 909 36.32 -48.42 49.24
N ALA A 910 36.14 -48.39 50.55
CA ALA A 910 36.01 -49.59 51.38
C ALA A 910 34.61 -49.80 52.02
N ALA A 911 33.66 -48.88 51.79
CA ALA A 911 32.28 -48.99 52.29
C ALA A 911 31.28 -49.57 51.27
N LEU A 912 31.68 -49.76 50.00
CA LEU A 912 30.77 -50.21 48.95
C LEU A 912 30.45 -51.71 48.97
N ASP A 913 31.34 -52.56 49.49
CA ASP A 913 31.15 -54.02 49.40
C ASP A 913 30.20 -54.58 50.45
N ALA A 914 30.06 -53.91 51.61
CA ALA A 914 29.12 -54.32 52.66
C ALA A 914 27.67 -53.84 52.40
N PHE A 915 27.48 -52.80 51.59
CA PHE A 915 26.14 -52.30 51.21
C PHE A 915 25.56 -53.05 50.00
N ALA A 916 26.40 -53.67 49.17
CA ALA A 916 25.99 -54.38 47.95
C ALA A 916 25.11 -55.63 48.20
N GLN A 917 25.25 -56.31 49.35
CA GLN A 917 24.42 -57.50 49.62
C GLN A 917 23.04 -57.20 50.23
N GLN A 918 22.87 -56.07 50.92
CA GLN A 918 21.58 -55.70 51.53
C GLN A 918 20.66 -54.95 50.55
N VAL A 919 21.21 -54.45 49.44
CA VAL A 919 20.48 -53.71 48.40
C VAL A 919 20.14 -54.55 47.16
N VAL A 920 20.92 -55.59 46.85
CA VAL A 920 20.85 -56.27 45.53
C VAL A 920 20.42 -57.76 45.61
N GLY A 921 20.04 -58.27 46.79
CA GLY A 921 19.43 -59.60 46.92
C GLY A 921 18.05 -59.69 46.24
N ALA A 922 17.66 -60.90 45.80
CA ALA A 922 16.48 -61.12 44.94
C ALA A 922 15.13 -60.61 45.53
N ASP A 923 15.03 -60.44 46.84
CA ASP A 923 13.86 -59.86 47.54
C ASP A 923 14.20 -58.59 48.37
N GLY A 924 15.30 -57.90 48.04
CA GLY A 924 15.71 -56.66 48.69
C GLY A 924 14.84 -55.46 48.31
N VAL A 925 14.83 -54.42 49.16
CA VAL A 925 13.97 -53.22 49.07
C VAL A 925 14.03 -52.56 47.68
N LEU A 926 15.14 -52.67 46.96
CA LEU A 926 15.28 -52.09 45.62
C LEU A 926 14.49 -52.84 44.54
N ALA A 927 14.29 -54.16 44.65
CA ALA A 927 13.47 -54.92 43.69
C ALA A 927 11.95 -54.70 43.89
N ALA A 928 11.51 -54.62 45.15
CA ALA A 928 10.12 -54.30 45.49
C ALA A 928 9.77 -52.85 45.18
N THR A 929 10.69 -51.92 45.47
CA THR A 929 10.54 -50.50 45.11
C THR A 929 10.66 -50.30 43.61
N ALA A 930 11.53 -51.04 42.90
CA ALA A 930 11.61 -51.00 41.44
C ALA A 930 10.31 -51.50 40.78
N LYS A 931 9.69 -52.59 41.24
CA LYS A 931 8.39 -53.04 40.68
C LYS A 931 7.25 -52.05 40.96
N PHE A 932 7.20 -51.46 42.15
CA PHE A 932 6.20 -50.45 42.49
C PHE A 932 6.41 -49.12 41.75
N VAL A 933 7.67 -48.68 41.62
CA VAL A 933 8.06 -47.48 40.88
C VAL A 933 7.95 -47.69 39.37
N LEU A 934 8.27 -48.86 38.81
CA LEU A 934 8.06 -49.19 37.39
C LEU A 934 6.57 -49.25 37.02
N ALA A 935 5.73 -49.80 37.92
CA ALA A 935 4.27 -49.80 37.74
C ALA A 935 3.64 -48.41 37.86
N LYS A 936 4.22 -47.51 38.68
CA LYS A 936 3.80 -46.10 38.79
C LYS A 936 4.42 -45.16 37.75
N LEU A 937 5.59 -45.49 37.21
CA LEU A 937 6.26 -44.77 36.12
C LEU A 937 5.86 -45.28 34.73
N GLY A 938 5.05 -46.35 34.65
CA GLY A 938 4.44 -46.82 33.41
C GLY A 938 5.41 -47.45 32.40
N VAL A 939 6.53 -48.01 32.84
CA VAL A 939 7.48 -48.67 31.95
C VAL A 939 7.11 -50.14 31.81
N GLU A 940 6.22 -50.45 30.85
CA GLU A 940 6.15 -51.81 30.30
C GLU A 940 7.44 -52.13 29.53
N ALA A 941 7.83 -53.41 29.51
CA ALA A 941 9.02 -53.89 28.81
C ALA A 941 9.06 -53.42 27.35
N PRO A 942 10.25 -53.11 26.79
CA PRO A 942 10.36 -52.61 25.43
C PRO A 942 9.79 -53.64 24.46
N LYS A 943 8.66 -53.33 23.81
CA LYS A 943 8.29 -54.00 22.57
C LYS A 943 9.40 -53.74 21.57
N ALA A 944 9.83 -54.79 20.87
CA ALA A 944 10.82 -54.71 19.81
C ALA A 944 10.57 -53.49 18.93
N GLU A 945 11.62 -52.72 18.62
CA GLU A 945 11.56 -51.60 17.68
C GLU A 945 10.83 -52.07 16.42
N THR A 946 9.60 -51.61 16.23
CA THR A 946 8.92 -51.74 14.95
C THR A 946 9.63 -50.82 13.97
N GLU A 947 9.95 -51.37 12.80
CA GLU A 947 10.53 -50.75 11.62
C GLU A 947 10.06 -49.28 11.43
N SER A 948 10.97 -48.45 10.92
CA SER A 948 10.74 -47.07 10.44
C SER A 948 9.26 -46.77 10.23
N ASP A 949 8.66 -45.88 11.04
CA ASP A 949 7.19 -45.67 11.15
C ASP A 949 6.47 -45.85 9.81
N GLU A 950 6.13 -47.11 9.49
CA GLU A 950 5.63 -47.48 8.16
C GLU A 950 4.32 -46.76 7.91
N ASN A 951 3.60 -46.44 8.99
CA ASN A 951 2.37 -45.66 8.94
C ASN A 951 2.63 -44.22 8.47
N ALA A 952 3.73 -43.57 8.87
CA ALA A 952 4.07 -42.22 8.40
C ALA A 952 4.46 -42.24 6.92
N ALA A 953 5.16 -43.29 6.47
CA ALA A 953 5.49 -43.48 5.06
C ALA A 953 4.23 -43.77 4.22
N VAL A 954 3.32 -44.60 4.72
CA VAL A 954 2.02 -44.88 4.07
C VAL A 954 1.14 -43.64 4.02
N VAL A 955 1.09 -42.84 5.10
CA VAL A 955 0.37 -41.56 5.10
C VAL A 955 0.94 -40.61 4.06
N SER A 956 2.27 -40.43 4.01
CA SER A 956 2.91 -39.56 3.03
C SER A 956 2.68 -40.01 1.58
N ALA A 957 2.70 -41.33 1.32
CA ALA A 957 2.39 -41.91 0.02
C ALA A 957 0.91 -41.69 -0.36
N VAL A 958 -0.01 -41.86 0.58
CA VAL A 958 -1.45 -41.60 0.38
C VAL A 958 -1.71 -40.12 0.13
N GLU A 959 -1.04 -39.21 0.84
CA GLU A 959 -1.16 -37.77 0.62
C GLU A 959 -0.62 -37.33 -0.75
N ALA A 960 0.47 -37.95 -1.22
CA ALA A 960 1.04 -37.68 -2.54
C ALA A 960 0.16 -38.16 -3.70
N GLU A 961 -0.48 -39.33 -3.55
CA GLU A 961 -1.31 -39.95 -4.61
C GLU A 961 -2.77 -39.48 -4.59
N LEU A 962 -3.38 -39.40 -3.41
CA LEU A 962 -4.83 -39.15 -3.25
C LEU A 962 -5.15 -37.76 -2.69
N GLY A 963 -4.14 -36.99 -2.30
CA GLY A 963 -4.28 -35.65 -1.70
C GLY A 963 -4.37 -35.68 -0.18
N ALA A 964 -3.93 -34.58 0.45
CA ALA A 964 -3.85 -34.46 1.91
C ALA A 964 -5.22 -34.46 2.63
N ASP A 965 -6.31 -34.23 1.90
CA ASP A 965 -7.66 -34.19 2.43
C ASP A 965 -8.44 -35.51 2.25
N TRP A 966 -7.90 -36.48 1.49
CA TRP A 966 -8.54 -37.78 1.24
C TRP A 966 -9.02 -38.50 2.51
N PRO A 967 -8.22 -38.64 3.59
CA PRO A 967 -8.68 -39.29 4.82
C PRO A 967 -9.91 -38.62 5.47
N LYS A 968 -10.05 -37.30 5.31
CA LYS A 968 -11.21 -36.55 5.81
C LYS A 968 -12.44 -36.77 4.92
N GLN A 969 -12.25 -36.90 3.60
CA GLN A 969 -13.34 -37.13 2.65
C GLN A 969 -13.99 -38.52 2.82
N VAL A 970 -13.20 -39.57 3.08
CA VAL A 970 -13.70 -40.95 3.24
C VAL A 970 -14.05 -41.34 4.68
N ALA A 971 -13.90 -40.42 5.63
CA ALA A 971 -14.16 -40.67 7.05
C ALA A 971 -15.63 -41.11 7.27
N PRO A 972 -15.87 -42.20 8.01
CA PRO A 972 -17.22 -42.68 8.29
C PRO A 972 -17.99 -41.69 9.17
N ARG A 973 -19.29 -41.56 8.93
CA ARG A 973 -20.22 -40.63 9.61
C ARG A 973 -21.50 -41.29 10.11
N PHE A 974 -21.84 -42.47 9.61
CA PHE A 974 -23.06 -43.16 9.98
C PHE A 974 -23.02 -43.59 11.46
N ASP A 975 -24.07 -43.26 12.20
CA ASP A 975 -24.27 -43.68 13.58
C ASP A 975 -25.77 -43.89 13.80
N GLU A 976 -26.17 -45.14 14.06
CA GLU A 976 -27.57 -45.52 14.26
C GLU A 976 -28.23 -44.77 15.42
N ARG A 977 -27.46 -44.36 16.44
CA ARG A 977 -27.96 -43.64 17.61
C ARG A 977 -28.35 -42.21 17.30
N LYS A 978 -27.93 -41.68 16.14
CA LYS A 978 -28.25 -40.34 15.64
C LYS A 978 -29.43 -40.35 14.67
N ALA A 979 -30.01 -41.51 14.36
CA ALA A 979 -31.19 -41.62 13.53
C ALA A 979 -32.39 -40.93 14.19
N ILE A 980 -33.11 -40.10 13.43
CA ILE A 980 -34.28 -39.36 13.91
C ILE A 980 -35.50 -39.86 13.16
N LEU A 981 -36.53 -40.27 13.89
CA LEU A 981 -37.83 -40.64 13.34
C LEU A 981 -38.82 -39.48 13.53
N PHE A 982 -39.51 -39.14 12.44
CA PHE A 982 -40.72 -38.32 12.46
C PHE A 982 -41.90 -39.20 12.00
N ASP A 983 -42.81 -39.50 12.93
CA ASP A 983 -44.03 -40.29 12.71
C ASP A 983 -45.26 -39.71 13.42
N ASP A 984 -45.15 -38.46 13.91
CA ASP A 984 -46.07 -37.80 14.82
C ASP A 984 -47.06 -36.84 14.12
N ARG A 985 -47.53 -37.20 12.91
CA ARG A 985 -48.48 -36.37 12.14
C ARG A 985 -49.75 -36.03 12.93
N TRP A 986 -50.21 -36.92 13.80
CA TRP A 986 -51.37 -36.69 14.66
C TRP A 986 -51.16 -35.49 15.60
N ALA A 987 -49.95 -35.27 16.10
CA ALA A 987 -49.64 -34.17 17.00
C ALA A 987 -49.50 -32.85 16.22
N SER A 988 -48.79 -32.89 15.09
CA SER A 988 -48.61 -31.70 14.26
C SER A 988 -49.92 -31.22 13.63
N ALA A 989 -50.84 -32.12 13.27
CA ALA A 989 -52.16 -31.80 12.74
C ALA A 989 -53.00 -30.99 13.73
N ARG A 990 -53.01 -31.38 15.00
CA ARG A 990 -53.71 -30.65 16.07
C ARG A 990 -53.15 -29.23 16.24
N GLU A 991 -51.82 -29.13 16.21
CA GLU A 991 -51.13 -27.84 16.29
C GLU A 991 -51.44 -26.95 15.07
N ASP A 992 -51.55 -27.53 13.87
CA ASP A 992 -51.93 -26.82 12.64
C ASP A 992 -53.35 -26.25 12.74
N VAL A 993 -54.32 -27.05 13.21
CA VAL A 993 -55.71 -26.62 13.45
C VAL A 993 -55.75 -25.43 14.40
N ALA A 994 -55.04 -25.50 15.53
CA ALA A 994 -54.98 -24.41 16.49
C ALA A 994 -54.32 -23.15 15.91
N ARG A 995 -53.19 -23.30 15.19
CA ARG A 995 -52.49 -22.18 14.54
C ARG A 995 -53.35 -21.49 13.51
N LEU A 996 -54.11 -22.27 12.73
CA LEU A 996 -55.03 -21.76 11.72
C LEU A 996 -56.08 -20.85 12.37
N TYR A 997 -56.67 -21.28 13.49
CA TYR A 997 -57.69 -20.49 14.19
C TYR A 997 -57.11 -19.17 14.67
N TYR A 998 -56.01 -19.19 15.43
CA TYR A 998 -55.45 -17.96 16.00
C TYR A 998 -54.88 -17.00 14.95
N LYS A 999 -54.38 -17.51 13.81
CA LYS A 999 -53.88 -16.68 12.71
C LYS A 999 -54.99 -15.81 12.09
N TYR A 1000 -56.19 -16.38 11.91
CA TYR A 1000 -57.27 -15.70 11.19
C TYR A 1000 -58.35 -15.12 12.12
N ALA A 1001 -58.71 -15.83 13.21
CA ALA A 1001 -59.69 -15.33 14.18
C ALA A 1001 -59.19 -14.13 14.99
N GLY A 1002 -57.88 -13.89 15.06
CA GLY A 1002 -57.31 -12.74 15.77
C GLY A 1002 -57.60 -11.37 15.12
N LYS A 1003 -57.99 -11.35 13.84
CA LYS A 1003 -58.27 -10.12 13.09
C LYS A 1003 -59.75 -9.71 13.07
N ASN A 1004 -60.65 -10.57 13.59
CA ASN A 1004 -62.11 -10.33 13.63
C ASN A 1004 -62.74 -9.96 12.27
N VAL A 1005 -62.14 -10.42 11.17
CA VAL A 1005 -62.68 -10.29 9.81
C VAL A 1005 -62.68 -11.68 9.19
N ASP A 1006 -63.80 -12.07 8.57
CA ASP A 1006 -63.93 -13.39 7.96
C ASP A 1006 -63.10 -13.51 6.68
N ILE A 1007 -62.69 -14.73 6.37
CA ILE A 1007 -61.85 -15.05 5.22
C ILE A 1007 -62.67 -14.84 3.94
N GLN A 1008 -62.05 -14.32 2.88
CA GLN A 1008 -62.73 -14.20 1.59
C GLN A 1008 -62.90 -15.57 0.94
N VAL A 1009 -64.03 -15.81 0.25
CA VAL A 1009 -64.38 -17.14 -0.28
C VAL A 1009 -63.33 -17.70 -1.25
N ASN A 1010 -62.66 -16.84 -2.01
CA ASN A 1010 -61.58 -17.21 -2.93
C ASN A 1010 -60.27 -17.60 -2.22
N GLU A 1011 -60.08 -17.21 -0.96
CA GLU A 1011 -58.87 -17.53 -0.17
C GLU A 1011 -59.01 -18.88 0.57
N VAL A 1012 -60.22 -19.43 0.70
CA VAL A 1012 -60.49 -20.68 1.44
C VAL A 1012 -59.67 -21.85 0.88
N SER A 1013 -59.67 -22.04 -0.44
CA SER A 1013 -58.94 -23.11 -1.10
C SER A 1013 -57.41 -22.92 -1.03
N GLU A 1014 -56.92 -21.69 -1.07
CA GLU A 1014 -55.48 -21.39 -0.93
C GLU A 1014 -54.99 -21.68 0.49
N ILE A 1015 -55.77 -21.28 1.50
CA ILE A 1015 -55.45 -21.52 2.91
C ILE A 1015 -55.44 -23.02 3.22
N LEU A 1016 -56.36 -23.80 2.68
CA LEU A 1016 -56.36 -25.26 2.84
C LEU A 1016 -55.12 -25.91 2.19
N ASN A 1017 -54.61 -25.35 1.09
CA ASN A 1017 -53.41 -25.85 0.42
C ASN A 1017 -52.09 -25.49 1.13
N ASP A 1018 -52.10 -24.46 1.99
CA ASP A 1018 -50.94 -24.04 2.79
C ASP A 1018 -50.64 -24.99 3.96
N PHE A 1019 -51.61 -25.81 4.38
CA PHE A 1019 -51.44 -26.79 5.45
C PHE A 1019 -51.42 -28.21 4.86
N GLY A 1020 -50.66 -29.10 5.51
CA GLY A 1020 -50.61 -30.51 5.09
C GLY A 1020 -51.99 -31.16 5.20
N SER A 1021 -52.22 -32.24 4.44
CA SER A 1021 -53.49 -32.97 4.42
C SER A 1021 -53.95 -33.42 5.81
N PHE A 1022 -55.25 -33.27 6.07
CA PHE A 1022 -55.93 -33.75 7.27
C PHE A 1022 -56.70 -35.06 7.06
N LEU A 1023 -56.61 -35.65 5.86
CA LEU A 1023 -57.29 -36.89 5.52
C LEU A 1023 -56.88 -38.02 6.46
N GLY A 1024 -57.88 -38.64 7.12
CA GLY A 1024 -57.67 -39.74 8.05
C GLY A 1024 -56.91 -39.35 9.33
N ALA A 1025 -56.89 -38.06 9.70
CA ALA A 1025 -56.17 -37.59 10.89
C ALA A 1025 -56.75 -38.07 12.24
N GLY A 1026 -57.95 -38.64 12.23
CA GLY A 1026 -58.57 -39.33 13.36
C GLY A 1026 -59.48 -38.45 14.21
N GLU A 1027 -60.20 -39.09 15.13
CA GLU A 1027 -61.30 -38.46 15.87
C GLU A 1027 -60.86 -37.30 16.76
N ALA A 1028 -59.64 -37.36 17.31
CA ALA A 1028 -59.13 -36.29 18.17
C ALA A 1028 -58.93 -34.97 17.39
N VAL A 1029 -58.42 -35.04 16.15
CA VAL A 1029 -58.26 -33.86 15.28
C VAL A 1029 -59.62 -33.37 14.81
N ALA A 1030 -60.53 -34.29 14.47
CA ALA A 1030 -61.89 -33.96 14.05
C ALA A 1030 -62.66 -33.21 15.15
N SER A 1031 -62.63 -33.72 16.38
CA SER A 1031 -63.28 -33.09 17.54
C SER A 1031 -62.71 -31.70 17.84
N GLU A 1032 -61.39 -31.53 17.70
CA GLU A 1032 -60.74 -30.23 17.91
C GLU A 1032 -61.10 -29.22 16.82
N ALA A 1033 -61.15 -29.66 15.56
CA ALA A 1033 -61.59 -28.83 14.44
C ALA A 1033 -63.07 -28.41 14.58
N GLU A 1034 -63.97 -29.32 14.97
CA GLU A 1034 -65.38 -28.98 15.25
C GLU A 1034 -65.53 -27.96 16.37
N TRP A 1035 -64.71 -28.08 17.42
CA TRP A 1035 -64.68 -27.11 18.49
C TRP A 1035 -64.29 -25.72 17.97
N PHE A 1036 -63.23 -25.62 17.17
CA PHE A 1036 -62.83 -24.35 16.53
C PHE A 1036 -63.84 -23.84 15.49
N ALA A 1037 -64.56 -24.72 14.79
CA ALA A 1037 -65.66 -24.34 13.90
C ALA A 1037 -66.79 -23.66 14.69
N SER A 1038 -67.16 -24.23 15.85
CA SER A 1038 -68.19 -23.66 16.73
C SER A 1038 -67.79 -22.28 17.27
N LEU A 1039 -66.52 -22.12 17.65
CA LEU A 1039 -65.94 -20.85 18.09
C LEU A 1039 -65.92 -19.80 16.97
N SER A 1040 -65.53 -20.19 15.76
CA SER A 1040 -65.49 -19.29 14.60
C SER A 1040 -66.89 -18.79 14.25
N LYS A 1041 -67.88 -19.69 14.28
CA LYS A 1041 -69.29 -19.35 14.06
C LYS A 1041 -69.85 -18.39 15.12
N SER A 1042 -69.46 -18.56 16.38
CA SER A 1042 -69.85 -17.64 17.46
C SER A 1042 -69.34 -16.20 17.30
N ARG A 1043 -68.34 -16.00 16.44
CA ARG A 1043 -67.75 -14.69 16.09
C ARG A 1043 -68.15 -14.19 14.70
N GLU A 1044 -69.17 -14.80 14.09
CA GLU A 1044 -69.65 -14.48 12.74
C GLU A 1044 -68.61 -14.73 11.62
N LEU A 1045 -67.59 -15.55 11.87
CA LEU A 1045 -66.57 -15.96 10.89
C LEU A 1045 -67.02 -17.25 10.20
N ASN A 1046 -67.96 -17.14 9.27
CA ASN A 1046 -68.64 -18.26 8.62
C ASN A 1046 -67.71 -19.03 7.65
N ASN A 1047 -66.89 -18.34 6.87
CA ASN A 1047 -65.96 -18.99 5.93
C ASN A 1047 -64.83 -19.71 6.67
N LEU A 1048 -64.32 -19.12 7.76
CA LEU A 1048 -63.38 -19.82 8.64
C LEU A 1048 -64.01 -21.04 9.33
N ALA A 1049 -65.29 -20.97 9.74
CA ALA A 1049 -65.99 -22.11 10.31
C ALA A 1049 -66.18 -23.24 9.27
N THR A 1050 -66.43 -22.91 8.00
CA THR A 1050 -66.49 -23.89 6.89
C THR A 1050 -65.18 -24.64 6.74
N ILE A 1051 -64.04 -23.95 6.73
CA ILE A 1051 -62.70 -24.58 6.66
C ILE A 1051 -62.50 -25.62 7.78
N PHE A 1052 -62.88 -25.29 9.01
CA PHE A 1052 -62.76 -26.22 10.14
C PHE A 1052 -63.71 -27.42 10.06
N ASN A 1053 -64.92 -27.23 9.52
CA ASN A 1053 -65.84 -28.35 9.28
C ASN A 1053 -65.31 -29.28 8.19
N ASP A 1054 -64.69 -28.75 7.14
CA ASP A 1054 -64.05 -29.54 6.09
C ASP A 1054 -62.86 -30.34 6.64
N ILE A 1055 -62.02 -29.72 7.49
CA ILE A 1055 -60.93 -30.42 8.19
C ILE A 1055 -61.47 -31.55 9.09
N ALA A 1056 -62.59 -31.33 9.79
CA ALA A 1056 -63.21 -32.35 10.63
C ALA A 1056 -63.78 -33.51 9.80
N HIS A 1057 -64.36 -33.21 8.63
CA HIS A 1057 -64.82 -34.20 7.68
C HIS A 1057 -63.65 -35.06 7.17
N ASP A 1058 -62.60 -34.41 6.65
CA ASP A 1058 -61.39 -35.07 6.15
C ASP A 1058 -60.72 -35.95 7.21
N SER A 1059 -60.67 -35.47 8.46
CA SER A 1059 -60.10 -36.21 9.59
C SER A 1059 -60.82 -37.52 9.89
N ARG A 1060 -62.14 -37.60 9.63
CA ARG A 1060 -62.96 -38.82 9.80
C ARG A 1060 -63.06 -39.66 8.54
N THR A 1061 -62.66 -39.13 7.38
CA THR A 1061 -62.65 -39.88 6.11
C THR A 1061 -61.73 -41.08 6.24
N LYS A 1062 -62.30 -42.28 6.06
CA LYS A 1062 -61.53 -43.51 6.03
C LYS A 1062 -60.74 -43.57 4.72
N LEU A 1063 -59.44 -43.77 4.83
CA LEU A 1063 -58.55 -43.96 3.69
C LEU A 1063 -58.89 -45.29 2.99
N ALA A 1064 -59.74 -45.23 1.96
CA ALA A 1064 -60.08 -46.35 1.09
C ALA A 1064 -59.68 -46.04 -0.36
N GLN A 1065 -59.24 -47.04 -1.13
CA GLN A 1065 -58.62 -46.85 -2.45
C GLN A 1065 -59.58 -46.41 -3.59
N ASN A 1066 -60.89 -46.27 -3.31
CA ASN A 1066 -61.92 -46.09 -4.35
C ASN A 1066 -62.41 -44.63 -4.54
N ASN A 1067 -61.87 -43.66 -3.81
CA ASN A 1067 -62.11 -42.22 -4.05
C ASN A 1067 -60.84 -41.59 -4.64
N ALA A 1068 -60.97 -40.69 -5.61
CA ALA A 1068 -59.84 -40.11 -6.36
C ALA A 1068 -58.85 -39.36 -5.44
N ASP A 1069 -59.36 -38.61 -4.46
CA ASP A 1069 -58.54 -37.83 -3.53
C ASP A 1069 -57.81 -38.73 -2.51
N THR A 1070 -58.48 -39.78 -2.03
CA THR A 1070 -57.85 -40.76 -1.13
C THR A 1070 -56.85 -41.64 -1.87
N ALA A 1071 -57.10 -41.99 -3.14
CA ALA A 1071 -56.18 -42.76 -3.97
C ALA A 1071 -54.86 -42.01 -4.23
N GLN A 1072 -54.91 -40.69 -4.40
CA GLN A 1072 -53.71 -39.86 -4.53
C GLN A 1072 -52.97 -39.72 -3.19
N ALA A 1073 -53.68 -39.55 -2.08
CA ALA A 1073 -53.10 -39.42 -0.73
C ALA A 1073 -52.44 -40.72 -0.23
N THR A 1074 -52.91 -41.89 -0.65
CA THR A 1074 -52.33 -43.19 -0.26
C THR A 1074 -51.52 -43.85 -1.37
N ARG A 1075 -51.15 -43.12 -2.43
CA ARG A 1075 -50.49 -43.67 -3.62
C ARG A 1075 -49.23 -44.49 -3.33
N PHE A 1076 -48.51 -44.16 -2.27
CA PHE A 1076 -47.27 -44.81 -1.83
C PHE A 1076 -47.41 -45.40 -0.42
N ALA A 1077 -48.64 -45.61 0.05
CA ALA A 1077 -48.87 -46.19 1.37
C ALA A 1077 -48.33 -47.63 1.43
N GLY A 1078 -47.51 -47.91 2.44
CA GLY A 1078 -46.83 -49.21 2.60
C GLY A 1078 -45.50 -49.32 1.85
N GLU A 1079 -45.19 -48.39 0.95
CA GLU A 1079 -43.90 -48.35 0.27
C GLU A 1079 -42.79 -47.82 1.16
N VAL A 1080 -41.57 -48.38 1.02
CA VAL A 1080 -40.38 -47.95 1.75
C VAL A 1080 -39.35 -47.40 0.76
N ALA A 1081 -39.07 -46.11 0.83
CA ALA A 1081 -38.10 -45.45 -0.05
C ALA A 1081 -36.82 -45.08 0.69
N VAL A 1082 -35.66 -45.37 0.11
CA VAL A 1082 -34.36 -44.85 0.56
C VAL A 1082 -33.93 -43.72 -0.37
N VAL A 1083 -33.82 -42.50 0.15
CA VAL A 1083 -33.42 -41.31 -0.61
C VAL A 1083 -32.11 -40.80 -0.07
N THR A 1084 -31.11 -40.67 -0.95
CA THR A 1084 -29.76 -40.24 -0.55
C THR A 1084 -29.43 -38.83 -1.02
N GLY A 1085 -28.52 -38.15 -0.32
CA GLY A 1085 -28.08 -36.80 -0.73
C GLY A 1085 -29.08 -35.70 -0.38
N VAL A 1086 -29.84 -35.86 0.70
CA VAL A 1086 -30.91 -34.94 1.06
C VAL A 1086 -30.32 -33.66 1.66
N ALA A 1087 -30.60 -32.55 0.99
CA ALA A 1087 -30.30 -31.18 1.43
C ALA A 1087 -31.56 -30.32 1.27
N PRO A 1088 -31.81 -29.31 2.13
CA PRO A 1088 -33.08 -28.58 2.15
C PRO A 1088 -33.58 -28.01 0.81
N ASN A 1089 -32.65 -27.62 -0.08
CA ASN A 1089 -32.94 -27.02 -1.38
C ASN A 1089 -32.54 -27.94 -2.56
N SER A 1090 -32.62 -29.27 -2.40
CA SER A 1090 -32.27 -30.22 -3.46
C SER A 1090 -33.49 -30.91 -4.08
N ILE A 1091 -33.28 -31.50 -5.26
CA ILE A 1091 -34.27 -32.38 -5.91
C ILE A 1091 -34.63 -33.54 -4.96
N ALA A 1092 -33.65 -34.10 -4.25
CA ALA A 1092 -33.85 -35.16 -3.26
C ALA A 1092 -34.84 -34.74 -2.16
N ALA A 1093 -34.74 -33.50 -1.66
CA ALA A 1093 -35.70 -32.95 -0.69
C ALA A 1093 -37.12 -32.88 -1.25
N ARG A 1094 -37.29 -32.49 -2.53
CA ARG A 1094 -38.61 -32.47 -3.19
C ARG A 1094 -39.18 -33.88 -3.37
N VAL A 1095 -38.33 -34.85 -3.72
CA VAL A 1095 -38.72 -36.27 -3.82
C VAL A 1095 -39.17 -36.80 -2.45
N VAL A 1096 -38.45 -36.50 -1.37
CA VAL A 1096 -38.86 -36.84 0.00
C VAL A 1096 -40.23 -36.27 0.32
N THR A 1097 -40.48 -34.97 0.06
CA THR A 1097 -41.79 -34.37 0.31
C THR A 1097 -42.91 -35.00 -0.51
N GLY A 1098 -42.66 -35.33 -1.79
CA GLY A 1098 -43.66 -35.98 -2.65
C GLY A 1098 -44.01 -37.41 -2.20
N LEU A 1099 -43.03 -38.18 -1.73
CA LEU A 1099 -43.24 -39.52 -1.19
C LEU A 1099 -44.04 -39.47 0.12
N LEU A 1100 -43.75 -38.50 0.99
CA LEU A 1100 -44.52 -38.28 2.23
C LEU A 1100 -45.97 -37.89 1.95
N LYS A 1101 -46.23 -37.09 0.89
CA LYS A 1101 -47.59 -36.73 0.45
C LYS A 1101 -48.43 -37.91 -0.03
N GLY A 1102 -47.78 -38.99 -0.48
CA GLY A 1102 -48.44 -40.23 -0.87
C GLY A 1102 -48.45 -41.31 0.21
N GLY A 1103 -47.98 -41.02 1.44
CA GLY A 1103 -48.07 -41.95 2.57
C GLY A 1103 -46.89 -42.91 2.76
N ALA A 1104 -45.75 -42.69 2.10
CA ALA A 1104 -44.61 -43.61 2.17
C ALA A 1104 -43.85 -43.57 3.51
N THR A 1105 -43.09 -44.63 3.79
CA THR A 1105 -41.98 -44.59 4.76
C THR A 1105 -40.69 -44.22 4.03
N VAL A 1106 -40.10 -43.08 4.37
CA VAL A 1106 -38.92 -42.55 3.68
C VAL A 1106 -37.71 -42.55 4.60
N ILE A 1107 -36.60 -43.13 4.16
CA ILE A 1107 -35.30 -43.09 4.81
C ILE A 1107 -34.42 -42.11 4.05
N ALA A 1108 -34.29 -40.91 4.58
CA ALA A 1108 -33.52 -39.80 4.03
C ALA A 1108 -32.10 -39.76 4.63
N THR A 1109 -31.09 -39.87 3.78
CA THR A 1109 -29.68 -39.73 4.20
C THR A 1109 -29.17 -38.33 3.91
N SER A 1110 -28.42 -37.76 4.85
CA SER A 1110 -27.76 -36.46 4.66
C SER A 1110 -26.32 -36.49 5.16
N HIS A 1111 -25.42 -35.91 4.37
CA HIS A 1111 -24.02 -35.75 4.76
C HIS A 1111 -23.88 -34.77 5.93
N SER A 1112 -24.73 -33.74 6.02
CA SER A 1112 -24.69 -32.68 7.03
C SER A 1112 -25.83 -32.80 8.03
N PHE A 1113 -25.49 -33.04 9.30
CA PHE A 1113 -26.47 -33.16 10.39
C PHE A 1113 -26.63 -31.86 11.21
N LYS A 1114 -26.49 -30.71 10.53
CA LYS A 1114 -26.64 -29.36 11.12
C LYS A 1114 -28.07 -29.12 11.61
N PRO A 1115 -28.29 -28.20 12.58
CA PRO A 1115 -29.63 -27.81 13.04
C PRO A 1115 -30.59 -27.43 11.92
N SER A 1116 -30.09 -26.77 10.85
CA SER A 1116 -30.90 -26.38 9.70
C SER A 1116 -31.50 -27.57 8.92
N VAL A 1117 -30.75 -28.67 8.77
CA VAL A 1117 -31.24 -29.88 8.09
C VAL A 1117 -32.30 -30.60 8.94
N LYS A 1118 -32.09 -30.66 10.25
CA LYS A 1118 -33.09 -31.21 11.19
C LYS A 1118 -34.37 -30.36 11.20
N SER A 1119 -34.23 -29.04 11.20
CA SER A 1119 -35.36 -28.10 11.12
C SER A 1119 -36.12 -28.25 9.81
N TRP A 1120 -35.39 -28.40 8.69
CA TRP A 1120 -36.01 -28.67 7.40
C TRP A 1120 -36.78 -29.99 7.42
N ALA A 1121 -36.19 -31.10 7.91
CA ALA A 1121 -36.86 -32.39 7.95
C ALA A 1121 -38.13 -32.36 8.79
N LYS A 1122 -38.09 -31.67 9.94
CA LYS A 1122 -39.28 -31.44 10.79
C LYS A 1122 -40.37 -30.66 10.04
N LYS A 1123 -40.00 -29.57 9.35
CA LYS A 1123 -40.93 -28.75 8.56
C LYS A 1123 -41.51 -29.54 7.38
N ALA A 1124 -40.65 -30.20 6.62
CA ALA A 1124 -41.00 -31.02 5.47
C ALA A 1124 -41.97 -32.14 5.85
N TYR A 1125 -41.72 -32.84 6.97
CA TYR A 1125 -42.65 -33.84 7.50
C TYR A 1125 -43.99 -33.22 7.90
N ARG A 1126 -43.99 -32.15 8.71
CA ARG A 1126 -45.23 -31.47 9.15
C ARG A 1126 -46.12 -31.02 7.98
N GLU A 1127 -45.53 -30.40 6.97
CA GLU A 1127 -46.28 -29.79 5.86
C GLU A 1127 -46.72 -30.80 4.79
N ASN A 1128 -46.05 -31.96 4.69
CA ASN A 1128 -46.24 -32.85 3.54
C ASN A 1128 -46.63 -34.28 3.92
N ALA A 1129 -46.51 -34.71 5.18
CA ALA A 1129 -46.82 -36.08 5.57
C ALA A 1129 -48.33 -36.33 5.69
N GLN A 1130 -48.78 -37.43 5.09
CA GLN A 1130 -50.09 -38.03 5.34
C GLN A 1130 -50.09 -38.84 6.64
N MET A 1131 -51.29 -39.16 7.15
CA MET A 1131 -51.40 -40.03 8.32
C MET A 1131 -50.83 -41.43 8.02
N GLY A 1132 -49.91 -41.89 8.86
CA GLY A 1132 -49.19 -43.17 8.68
C GLY A 1132 -47.87 -43.08 7.91
N ALA A 1133 -47.56 -41.94 7.26
CA ALA A 1133 -46.25 -41.70 6.66
C ALA A 1133 -45.16 -41.57 7.72
N LYS A 1134 -43.93 -42.00 7.42
CA LYS A 1134 -42.78 -41.94 8.33
C LYS A 1134 -41.57 -41.36 7.64
N LEU A 1135 -40.82 -40.50 8.32
CA LEU A 1135 -39.54 -39.99 7.83
C LEU A 1135 -38.43 -40.36 8.82
N TRP A 1136 -37.49 -41.17 8.36
CA TRP A 1136 -36.21 -41.40 9.03
C TRP A 1136 -35.15 -40.46 8.43
N LEU A 1137 -34.52 -39.63 9.26
CA LEU A 1137 -33.36 -38.83 8.87
C LEU A 1137 -32.11 -39.44 9.52
N VAL A 1138 -31.10 -39.79 8.70
CA VAL A 1138 -29.86 -40.42 9.17
C VAL A 1138 -28.61 -39.75 8.62
N PRO A 1139 -27.53 -39.59 9.42
CA PRO A 1139 -26.26 -39.10 8.91
C PRO A 1139 -25.59 -40.22 8.11
N ALA A 1140 -25.09 -39.93 6.90
CA ALA A 1140 -24.30 -40.89 6.14
C ALA A 1140 -23.31 -40.17 5.22
N ASN A 1141 -22.08 -40.68 5.18
CA ASN A 1141 -21.09 -40.32 4.17
C ASN A 1141 -21.06 -41.37 3.06
N LEU A 1142 -21.63 -41.04 1.90
CA LEU A 1142 -21.70 -41.99 0.79
C LEU A 1142 -20.38 -42.16 0.03
N SER A 1143 -19.37 -41.36 0.34
CA SER A 1143 -17.99 -41.61 -0.10
C SER A 1143 -17.26 -42.65 0.77
N SER A 1144 -17.89 -43.16 1.84
CA SER A 1144 -17.34 -44.18 2.72
C SER A 1144 -18.09 -45.50 2.56
N TYR A 1145 -17.43 -46.53 2.04
CA TYR A 1145 -18.04 -47.86 1.89
C TYR A 1145 -18.51 -48.43 3.23
N ARG A 1146 -17.80 -48.12 4.32
CA ARG A 1146 -18.18 -48.50 5.69
C ARG A 1146 -19.54 -47.93 6.11
N ASP A 1147 -19.83 -46.68 5.74
CA ASP A 1147 -21.13 -46.05 6.01
C ASP A 1147 -22.24 -46.65 5.17
N VAL A 1148 -21.96 -46.99 3.90
CA VAL A 1148 -22.92 -47.64 3.01
C VAL A 1148 -23.33 -49.00 3.58
N ASP A 1149 -22.35 -49.84 3.95
CA ASP A 1149 -22.61 -51.14 4.56
C ASP A 1149 -23.38 -51.03 5.88
N ALA A 1150 -22.96 -50.10 6.74
CA ALA A 1150 -23.60 -49.88 8.03
C ALA A 1150 -25.05 -49.38 7.88
N LEU A 1151 -25.29 -48.48 6.92
CA LEU A 1151 -26.62 -47.99 6.59
C LEU A 1151 -27.52 -49.11 6.07
N VAL A 1152 -27.05 -49.89 5.08
CA VAL A 1152 -27.83 -51.01 4.51
C VAL A 1152 -28.17 -52.04 5.58
N LYS A 1153 -27.20 -52.41 6.40
CA LYS A 1153 -27.40 -53.32 7.55
C LYS A 1153 -28.42 -52.76 8.53
N TRP A 1154 -28.33 -51.47 8.87
CA TRP A 1154 -29.28 -50.85 9.78
C TRP A 1154 -30.70 -50.83 9.20
N VAL A 1155 -30.87 -50.48 7.92
CA VAL A 1155 -32.19 -50.49 7.25
C VAL A 1155 -32.83 -51.89 7.30
N GLY A 1156 -32.09 -52.93 6.93
CA GLY A 1156 -32.58 -54.31 6.82
C GLY A 1156 -32.72 -55.09 8.15
N THR A 1157 -32.29 -54.55 9.28
CA THR A 1157 -32.34 -55.25 10.58
C THR A 1157 -33.25 -54.55 11.60
N VAL A 1158 -33.72 -55.30 12.61
CA VAL A 1158 -34.56 -54.75 13.68
C VAL A 1158 -33.68 -54.03 14.71
N SER A 1159 -33.95 -52.75 14.97
CA SER A 1159 -33.30 -52.00 16.04
C SER A 1159 -34.14 -52.10 17.33
N LYS A 1160 -33.52 -52.55 18.43
CA LYS A 1160 -34.19 -52.74 19.73
C LYS A 1160 -33.47 -51.93 20.80
N LYS A 1161 -34.22 -51.33 21.73
CA LYS A 1161 -33.71 -50.72 22.96
C LYS A 1161 -34.20 -51.51 24.16
N VAL A 1162 -33.26 -52.06 24.93
CA VAL A 1162 -33.55 -52.73 26.20
C VAL A 1162 -33.40 -51.69 27.30
N SER A 1163 -34.48 -51.41 28.03
CA SER A 1163 -34.47 -50.52 29.20
C SER A 1163 -34.98 -51.32 30.40
N GLY A 1164 -34.06 -51.79 31.26
CA GLY A 1164 -34.39 -52.72 32.34
C GLY A 1164 -34.90 -54.06 31.80
N ALA A 1165 -36.07 -54.52 32.26
CA ALA A 1165 -36.69 -55.78 31.83
C ALA A 1165 -37.52 -55.68 30.53
N THR A 1166 -37.69 -54.48 29.97
CA THR A 1166 -38.54 -54.23 28.80
C THR A 1166 -37.70 -54.02 27.54
N THR A 1167 -38.00 -54.76 26.47
CA THR A 1167 -37.39 -54.57 25.15
C THR A 1167 -38.36 -53.85 24.23
N THR A 1168 -38.04 -52.62 23.85
CA THR A 1168 -38.83 -51.81 22.90
C THR A 1168 -38.19 -51.88 21.52
N ILE A 1169 -38.98 -52.23 20.50
CA ILE A 1169 -38.53 -52.15 19.10
C ILE A 1169 -38.54 -50.68 18.69
N LEU A 1170 -37.36 -50.11 18.39
CA LEU A 1170 -37.21 -48.73 17.93
C LEU A 1170 -37.44 -48.60 16.42
N LYS A 1171 -37.00 -49.60 15.65
CA LYS A 1171 -37.16 -49.65 14.20
C LYS A 1171 -37.41 -51.10 13.77
N PRO A 1172 -38.46 -51.40 13.00
CA PRO A 1172 -38.62 -52.71 12.38
C PRO A 1172 -37.55 -52.94 11.28
N ALA A 1173 -37.40 -54.18 10.81
CA ALA A 1173 -36.65 -54.42 9.59
C ALA A 1173 -37.47 -53.87 8.41
N TYR A 1174 -36.83 -53.07 7.56
CA TYR A 1174 -37.45 -52.51 6.38
C TYR A 1174 -36.87 -53.17 5.13
N GLU A 1175 -37.73 -53.48 4.17
CA GLU A 1175 -37.37 -53.90 2.83
C GLU A 1175 -37.67 -52.73 1.87
N PRO A 1176 -36.65 -52.00 1.40
CA PRO A 1176 -36.86 -50.86 0.50
C PRO A 1176 -37.45 -51.30 -0.83
N SER A 1177 -38.57 -50.72 -1.22
CA SER A 1177 -39.20 -50.89 -2.53
C SER A 1177 -38.73 -49.85 -3.54
N MET A 1178 -38.19 -48.72 -3.08
CA MET A 1178 -37.66 -47.64 -3.92
C MET A 1178 -36.30 -47.15 -3.43
N PHE A 1179 -35.40 -46.83 -4.37
CA PHE A 1179 -34.09 -46.25 -4.09
C PHE A 1179 -33.81 -45.04 -4.99
N PHE A 1180 -33.42 -43.92 -4.39
CA PHE A 1180 -33.15 -42.64 -5.07
C PHE A 1180 -31.72 -42.14 -4.77
N PRO A 1181 -30.75 -42.35 -5.68
CA PRO A 1181 -29.34 -42.01 -5.49
C PRO A 1181 -29.01 -40.55 -5.87
N PHE A 1182 -29.54 -39.56 -5.15
CA PHE A 1182 -29.31 -38.13 -5.46
C PHE A 1182 -28.10 -37.51 -4.73
N ALA A 1183 -27.22 -38.34 -4.18
CA ALA A 1183 -26.01 -37.85 -3.53
C ALA A 1183 -25.07 -37.17 -4.53
N ALA A 1184 -24.92 -35.85 -4.37
CA ALA A 1184 -23.97 -35.05 -5.11
C ALA A 1184 -22.83 -34.64 -4.16
N PRO A 1185 -21.56 -34.90 -4.50
CA PRO A 1185 -20.44 -34.35 -3.75
C PRO A 1185 -20.46 -32.82 -3.89
N PRO A 1186 -20.08 -32.07 -2.83
CA PRO A 1186 -19.96 -30.63 -2.96
C PRO A 1186 -18.81 -30.29 -3.92
N VAL A 1187 -19.03 -29.34 -4.83
CA VAL A 1187 -17.95 -28.81 -5.67
C VAL A 1187 -17.09 -27.90 -4.80
N HIS A 1188 -15.96 -28.43 -4.35
CA HIS A 1188 -14.92 -27.68 -3.66
C HIS A 1188 -13.61 -27.90 -4.41
N GLY A 1189 -12.96 -26.78 -4.76
CA GLY A 1189 -11.67 -26.77 -5.42
C GLY A 1189 -11.16 -25.34 -5.53
N THR A 1190 -9.89 -25.15 -5.23
CA THR A 1190 -9.09 -23.99 -5.60
C THR A 1190 -8.39 -24.28 -6.93
N LEU A 1191 -7.86 -23.26 -7.61
CA LEU A 1191 -7.06 -23.43 -8.83
C LEU A 1191 -5.78 -24.25 -8.59
N ALA A 1192 -5.35 -24.39 -7.33
CA ALA A 1192 -4.25 -25.27 -6.94
C ALA A 1192 -4.65 -26.75 -6.94
N ASP A 1193 -5.94 -27.06 -6.75
CA ASP A 1193 -6.45 -28.43 -6.65
C ASP A 1193 -6.71 -29.06 -8.03
N SER A 1194 -6.61 -28.28 -9.13
CA SER A 1194 -6.77 -28.79 -10.50
C SER A 1194 -5.50 -29.40 -11.11
N GLY A 1195 -4.36 -29.36 -10.39
CA GLY A 1195 -3.06 -29.64 -10.97
C GLY A 1195 -2.66 -28.60 -12.03
N SER A 1196 -1.38 -28.61 -12.44
CA SER A 1196 -0.91 -27.80 -13.55
C SER A 1196 -1.51 -28.32 -14.86
N LEU A 1197 -2.55 -27.65 -15.37
CA LEU A 1197 -3.01 -27.81 -16.74
C LEU A 1197 -2.07 -27.06 -17.71
#